data_AF-A0A016WQT9-F1
#
_entry.id   AF-A0A016WQT9-F1
#
_cell.length_a   1.000
_cell.length_b   1.000
_cell.length_c   1.000
_cell.angle_alpha   90.00
_cell.angle_beta   90.00
_cell.angle_gamma   90.00
#
_symmetry.space_group_name_H-M   'P 1'
#
loop_
_entity.id
_entity.type
_entity.pdbx_description
1 polymer ?
#
loop_
_entity_poly.entity_id
_entity_poly.type
_entity_poly.pdbx_seq_one_letter_code
_entity_poly.pdbx_strand_id
1 'polypeptide(L)'
;MNQVSASSSQTPLVPTYRPRRDGLMTITDMDIEYNQACEADVLIVGEGRNNDVIHRYCSRERRYGNETEDEMLKDRFKVIKSESRYLTLTWKTDATQEYRGWRIDYQFIPDGAECGYTIRAMSGVISSPNYPEDYGNDEECIWDIQVPLGYHIHLQFTHFDVAPSEDCSKDSLTISQEHSSRALAPVGDYYFLFEDEEAHSPLCGITLPKAFRSESNRIRLNFTTDESTTAAGFRAEWRAECGTVFRLSHGVISSPNYPDHYPNLNARCEYMIAPEGEAANSVIALKLIDFDMSDMKTDYLRSPCESDYLEIRDVSNNRVVMTYCGGDPRSEEPIAIKGAVGITFVTNESVADDKVKLYRGFQISYAIDKCGGNIELTEETGYLSTIASPAFPLDYAHNLDCVWNVTAPSDRVITAKYEVMELEASSDCGFDYVELIDGADLNGTSLGKVCGSKEQMPKGRLYTKSSNLLVHFVTDHTLNEGRFKIVVTATLGEKSGCGGTLKATGDWATIKPPLDKNGQYFHNLHCGWNIVGPEKTILELQITKLDTEELNEPPGVVPPEGLRCVDALAIYDGYKSFSPLLASDICEDSVGAKLPLTYHTSHRVAHVYFESDVSGSATGFELRYRSIKPDCGDWLVATTESQTFTYQSKQNKDKHSGQTNQRCQWVIQSKSQTPIWLHFSTIHFPTVDGDCSDAYIEVRDVGLISKCQHPACAKESSDRKTYRICGSTPFPPYISNTMAVQITTSAIINDSDSARFTMSYRLLDGCNRTVITQDVPSGRLTSPNFPNPYDHNSTCTTKIEAPERKRILLVFKSFDFERGRVSFYRTNGSRIALYNWRRRVFMRSCDFDYMKINEPGRNSTGPVCGRGLPSTYFSWGNSVEVFMKTDHNMATEGYDLSYFTGKLRDDGSIDFAPSYDLEGAITNIGYPRGYNASTKSTWTIKPPNGHGCIVELVVLEIAKAPQGVDCLSQDEYLEIEQSTGNPEHPGGGTDSVRVRSCSHSTPMSLEMEPGANRYMKFTFKSDTGTENDGSGFRLTWRCLNFEQIQV
;
A
#
# COMPACT_ATOMS: atom_id res chain seq x y z
N MET A 1 -67.80 -19.35 45.22
CA MET A 1 -67.14 -19.09 46.52
C MET A 1 -66.28 -17.85 46.34
N ASN A 2 -66.49 -16.87 47.22
CA ASN A 2 -66.07 -15.47 47.11
C ASN A 2 -64.56 -15.28 46.93
N GLN A 3 -64.15 -14.37 46.04
CA GLN A 3 -63.01 -13.49 46.30
C GLN A 3 -63.26 -12.08 45.75
N VAL A 4 -62.84 -11.14 46.57
CA VAL A 4 -63.25 -9.74 46.65
C VAL A 4 -62.26 -8.87 45.87
N SER A 5 -62.80 -7.88 45.15
CA SER A 5 -62.07 -6.76 44.54
C SER A 5 -61.45 -5.83 45.58
N ALA A 6 -60.18 -5.47 45.43
CA ALA A 6 -59.56 -4.37 46.16
C ALA A 6 -58.73 -3.50 45.20
N SER A 7 -59.21 -2.27 45.01
CA SER A 7 -58.50 -1.13 44.44
C SER A 7 -57.49 -0.59 45.46
N SER A 8 -56.23 -0.36 45.06
CA SER A 8 -55.28 0.42 45.87
C SER A 8 -54.73 1.59 45.06
N SER A 9 -55.26 2.78 45.34
CA SER A 9 -54.58 4.05 45.12
C SER A 9 -53.44 4.18 46.12
N GLN A 10 -52.19 4.16 45.66
CA GLN A 10 -51.03 4.58 46.46
C GLN A 10 -50.58 5.95 45.99
N THR A 11 -50.81 6.95 46.83
CA THR A 11 -50.07 8.22 46.86
C THR A 11 -48.58 7.94 47.13
N PRO A 12 -47.64 8.64 46.47
CA PRO A 12 -46.21 8.48 46.75
C PRO A 12 -45.89 8.96 48.17
N LEU A 13 -45.21 8.10 48.94
CA LEU A 13 -44.66 8.45 50.25
C LEU A 13 -43.50 9.44 50.05
N VAL A 14 -43.59 10.60 50.69
CA VAL A 14 -42.48 11.53 50.90
C VAL A 14 -41.39 10.81 51.70
N PRO A 15 -40.10 10.77 51.27
CA PRO A 15 -39.05 10.14 52.03
C PRO A 15 -38.76 10.95 53.30
N THR A 16 -38.79 10.30 54.46
CA THR A 16 -38.34 10.88 55.73
C THR A 16 -36.81 11.01 55.74
N TYR A 17 -36.32 12.23 55.97
CA TYR A 17 -34.92 12.59 56.06
C TYR A 17 -34.23 11.83 57.20
N ARG A 18 -33.32 10.89 56.87
CA ARG A 18 -32.30 10.40 57.82
C ARG A 18 -31.03 11.21 57.60
N PRO A 19 -30.33 11.63 58.66
CA PRO A 19 -29.08 12.40 58.54
C PRO A 19 -28.05 11.57 57.78
N ARG A 20 -27.69 12.03 56.57
CA ARG A 20 -26.62 11.47 55.75
C ARG A 20 -25.36 12.26 56.09
N ARG A 21 -24.36 11.57 56.66
CA ARG A 21 -23.03 12.16 56.80
C ARG A 21 -22.30 11.88 55.50
N ASP A 22 -22.03 12.93 54.75
CA ASP A 22 -21.26 12.85 53.52
C ASP A 22 -19.77 12.83 53.88
N GLY A 23 -18.96 12.19 53.03
CA GLY A 23 -17.52 12.08 53.22
C GLY A 23 -16.81 12.82 52.09
N LEU A 24 -15.83 13.66 52.40
CA LEU A 24 -14.87 14.18 51.43
C LEU A 24 -13.62 13.31 51.48
N MET A 25 -13.10 12.93 50.33
CA MET A 25 -11.90 12.14 50.16
C MET A 25 -10.96 12.89 49.22
N THR A 26 -9.70 13.05 49.60
CA THR A 26 -8.69 13.76 48.83
C THR A 26 -7.51 12.83 48.55
N ILE A 27 -7.21 12.55 47.28
CA ILE A 27 -6.00 11.86 46.84
C ILE A 27 -4.85 12.87 46.89
N THR A 28 -3.89 12.61 47.77
CA THR A 28 -2.74 13.48 48.05
C THR A 28 -1.44 13.04 47.39
N ASP A 29 -1.33 11.76 47.04
CA ASP A 29 -0.16 11.17 46.38
C ASP A 29 -0.64 9.98 45.53
N MET A 30 -0.09 9.80 44.35
CA MET A 30 -0.41 8.70 43.45
C MET A 30 0.76 8.40 42.52
N ASP A 31 1.41 7.29 42.79
CA ASP A 31 2.59 6.81 42.08
C ASP A 31 2.44 5.29 41.91
N ILE A 32 1.73 4.91 40.86
CA ILE A 32 1.35 3.54 40.51
C ILE A 32 1.75 3.23 39.07
N GLU A 33 1.84 1.94 38.71
CA GLU A 33 2.24 1.56 37.35
C GLU A 33 1.23 2.10 36.32
N TYR A 34 1.67 3.10 35.54
CA TYR A 34 0.90 3.57 34.40
C TYR A 34 0.97 2.54 33.29
N ASN A 35 -0.20 2.04 32.86
CA ASN A 35 -0.34 1.35 31.60
C ASN A 35 -1.48 1.95 30.77
N GLN A 36 -1.35 1.85 29.45
CA GLN A 36 -2.22 2.51 28.48
C GLN A 36 -3.67 1.99 28.44
N ALA A 37 -3.97 0.88 29.13
CA ALA A 37 -5.33 0.37 29.33
C ALA A 37 -5.92 0.63 30.74
N CYS A 38 -5.14 1.09 31.73
CA CYS A 38 -5.54 1.14 33.16
C CYS A 38 -5.86 -0.23 33.76
N GLU A 39 -5.18 -1.28 33.31
CA GLU A 39 -5.47 -2.69 33.63
C GLU A 39 -4.38 -3.39 34.44
N ALA A 40 -3.18 -2.80 34.52
CA ALA A 40 -2.08 -3.32 35.34
C ALA A 40 -2.32 -2.98 36.82
N ASP A 41 -1.82 -1.82 37.27
CA ASP A 41 -2.09 -1.28 38.58
C ASP A 41 -3.19 -0.21 38.52
N VAL A 42 -4.31 -0.46 39.20
CA VAL A 42 -5.46 0.44 39.17
C VAL A 42 -6.16 0.55 40.53
N LEU A 43 -6.39 1.80 40.94
CA LEU A 43 -7.24 2.15 42.07
C LEU A 43 -8.62 2.54 41.55
N ILE A 44 -9.62 1.73 41.87
CA ILE A 44 -11.02 1.98 41.54
C ILE A 44 -11.69 2.51 42.80
N VAL A 45 -12.22 3.73 42.73
CA VAL A 45 -13.05 4.31 43.80
C VAL A 45 -14.51 4.12 43.43
N GLY A 46 -15.30 3.52 44.31
CA GLY A 46 -16.72 3.26 44.15
C GLY A 46 -17.56 3.86 45.27
N GLU A 47 -18.81 4.19 44.97
CA GLU A 47 -19.78 4.72 45.93
C GLU A 47 -20.53 3.59 46.64
N GLY A 48 -20.81 3.81 47.93
CA GLY A 48 -21.58 2.88 48.76
C GLY A 48 -20.92 1.52 48.95
N ARG A 49 -21.70 0.56 49.49
CA ARG A 49 -21.27 -0.84 49.67
C ARG A 49 -21.38 -1.69 48.40
N ASN A 50 -22.13 -1.21 47.41
CA ASN A 50 -22.35 -1.91 46.14
C ASN A 50 -21.23 -1.64 45.13
N ASN A 51 -20.28 -0.76 45.46
CA ASN A 51 -19.10 -0.43 44.65
C ASN A 51 -19.46 0.19 43.28
N ASP A 52 -20.42 1.12 43.27
CA ASP A 52 -20.79 1.84 42.05
C ASP A 52 -19.64 2.77 41.65
N VAL A 53 -18.83 2.32 40.68
CA VAL A 53 -17.56 2.95 40.31
C VAL A 53 -17.75 4.46 40.05
N ILE A 54 -17.01 5.27 40.80
CA ILE A 54 -16.88 6.72 40.63
C ILE A 54 -15.78 7.04 39.64
N HIS A 55 -14.59 6.47 39.84
CA HIS A 55 -13.42 6.76 39.01
C HIS A 55 -12.39 5.63 39.09
N ARG A 56 -11.52 5.54 38.08
CA ARG A 56 -10.41 4.58 37.97
C ARG A 56 -9.11 5.34 37.79
N TYR A 57 -8.17 5.12 38.69
CA TYR A 57 -6.90 5.81 38.72
C TYR A 57 -5.75 4.85 38.37
N CYS A 58 -4.90 5.24 37.43
CA CYS A 58 -3.69 4.52 37.00
C CYS A 58 -2.55 5.48 36.64
N SER A 59 -2.40 6.58 37.38
CA SER A 59 -1.49 7.69 37.05
C SER A 59 -0.12 7.58 37.72
N ARG A 60 0.91 8.18 37.10
CA ARG A 60 2.28 8.17 37.61
C ARG A 60 2.81 9.58 37.87
N GLU A 61 3.04 9.94 39.13
CA GLU A 61 3.68 11.22 39.47
C GLU A 61 5.21 11.17 39.24
N ARG A 62 5.71 11.71 38.10
CA ARG A 62 7.15 11.91 37.86
C ARG A 62 7.56 13.37 38.12
N ARG A 63 8.62 13.60 38.92
CA ARG A 63 9.33 14.90 38.97
C ARG A 63 10.58 14.85 38.09
N TYR A 64 10.63 15.69 37.05
CA TYR A 64 11.84 15.96 36.28
C TYR A 64 12.02 17.47 36.10
N GLY A 65 13.06 18.05 36.71
CA GLY A 65 13.45 19.45 36.47
C GLY A 65 12.34 20.50 36.76
N ASN A 66 12.28 21.53 35.89
CA ASN A 66 11.35 22.68 35.96
C ASN A 66 10.23 22.63 34.90
N GLU A 67 10.11 21.56 34.12
CA GLU A 67 9.07 21.39 33.10
C GLU A 67 8.10 20.28 33.55
N THR A 68 6.83 20.65 33.68
CA THR A 68 5.73 19.81 34.18
C THR A 68 4.93 19.27 33.01
N GLU A 69 5.19 18.04 32.59
CA GLU A 69 4.45 17.38 31.50
C GLU A 69 3.41 16.39 32.07
N ASP A 70 2.14 16.79 31.93
CA ASP A 70 0.91 16.07 31.54
C ASP A 70 0.34 14.84 32.27
N GLU A 71 0.97 14.26 33.31
CA GLU A 71 0.31 13.19 34.10
C GLU A 71 0.16 13.51 35.60
N MET A 72 0.08 14.80 35.95
CA MET A 72 -0.37 15.17 37.29
C MET A 72 -1.87 14.87 37.40
N LEU A 73 -2.29 14.17 38.47
CA LEU A 73 -3.68 14.17 38.92
C LEU A 73 -4.18 15.61 38.91
N LYS A 74 -5.02 15.98 37.93
CA LYS A 74 -5.63 17.32 37.87
C LYS A 74 -6.35 17.54 39.21
N ASP A 75 -6.28 18.74 39.78
CA ASP A 75 -6.83 19.02 41.13
C ASP A 75 -8.30 18.58 41.29
N ARG A 76 -9.07 18.61 40.19
CA ARG A 76 -10.45 18.11 40.09
C ARG A 76 -10.64 16.62 40.38
N PHE A 77 -9.63 15.77 40.18
CA PHE A 77 -9.69 14.33 40.45
C PHE A 77 -9.02 13.95 41.77
N LYS A 78 -8.41 14.93 42.45
CA LYS A 78 -7.91 14.73 43.81
C LYS A 78 -9.07 14.62 44.78
N VAL A 79 -10.16 15.37 44.61
CA VAL A 79 -11.24 15.46 45.60
C VAL A 79 -12.49 14.71 45.14
N ILE A 80 -12.92 13.71 45.92
CA ILE A 80 -14.16 12.95 45.74
C ILE A 80 -15.09 13.23 46.91
N LYS A 81 -16.33 13.63 46.63
CA LYS A 81 -17.39 13.79 47.64
C LYS A 81 -18.34 12.60 47.56
N SER A 82 -18.46 11.86 48.65
CA SER A 82 -19.27 10.65 48.84
C SER A 82 -20.70 11.00 49.24
N GLU A 83 -21.67 10.37 48.59
CA GLU A 83 -23.11 10.50 48.87
C GLU A 83 -23.58 9.63 50.06
N SER A 84 -22.68 8.79 50.56
CA SER A 84 -22.95 7.86 51.65
C SER A 84 -21.86 7.89 52.72
N ARG A 85 -22.11 7.17 53.81
CA ARG A 85 -21.10 6.91 54.85
C ARG A 85 -20.06 5.85 54.43
N TYR A 86 -20.10 5.37 53.19
CA TYR A 86 -19.26 4.28 52.71
C TYR A 86 -18.71 4.60 51.32
N LEU A 87 -17.40 4.76 51.20
CA LEU A 87 -16.69 4.65 49.93
C LEU A 87 -16.04 3.27 49.85
N THR A 88 -16.08 2.66 48.67
CA THR A 88 -15.36 1.41 48.39
C THR A 88 -14.10 1.73 47.60
N LEU A 89 -12.96 1.25 48.06
CA LEU A 89 -11.67 1.36 47.36
C LEU A 89 -11.26 -0.04 46.92
N THR A 90 -11.16 -0.27 45.61
CA THR A 90 -10.69 -1.53 45.03
C THR A 90 -9.32 -1.30 44.41
N TRP A 91 -8.29 -1.92 44.98
CA TRP A 91 -6.93 -1.89 44.45
C TRP A 91 -6.63 -3.19 43.72
N LYS A 92 -6.30 -3.11 42.43
CA LYS A 92 -5.91 -4.24 41.59
C LYS A 92 -4.50 -3.99 41.08
N THR A 93 -3.66 -5.03 41.07
CA THR A 93 -2.27 -4.96 40.63
C THR A 93 -1.91 -6.18 39.80
N ASP A 94 -0.77 -6.11 39.10
CA ASP A 94 -0.17 -7.24 38.42
C ASP A 94 1.21 -7.63 39.00
N ALA A 95 2.00 -8.42 38.26
CA ALA A 95 3.29 -8.94 38.70
C ALA A 95 4.50 -8.24 38.02
N THR A 96 4.28 -7.18 37.26
CA THR A 96 5.24 -6.68 36.28
C THR A 96 6.05 -5.48 36.76
N GLN A 97 5.48 -4.52 37.51
CA GLN A 97 6.22 -3.42 38.17
C GLN A 97 5.62 -3.03 39.53
N GLU A 98 6.42 -2.41 40.41
CA GLU A 98 6.00 -1.94 41.74
C GLU A 98 6.40 -0.47 41.96
N TYR A 99 5.49 0.34 42.53
CA TYR A 99 5.71 1.76 42.83
C TYR A 99 5.25 2.15 44.25
N ARG A 100 5.29 3.44 44.63
CA ARG A 100 4.99 3.90 46.00
C ARG A 100 3.51 3.76 46.40
N GLY A 101 2.62 3.57 45.44
CA GLY A 101 1.18 3.40 45.68
C GLY A 101 0.45 4.73 45.72
N TRP A 102 -0.59 4.83 46.56
CA TRP A 102 -1.44 6.01 46.66
C TRP A 102 -1.66 6.40 48.12
N ARG A 103 -1.87 7.71 48.36
CA ARG A 103 -2.27 8.25 49.67
C ARG A 103 -3.55 9.05 49.53
N ILE A 104 -4.49 8.76 50.43
CA ILE A 104 -5.78 9.40 50.51
C ILE A 104 -6.01 9.94 51.91
N ASP A 105 -6.41 11.21 51.97
CA ASP A 105 -6.97 11.85 53.15
C ASP A 105 -8.51 11.85 53.05
N TYR A 106 -9.21 11.86 54.17
CA TYR A 106 -10.68 11.95 54.17
C TYR A 106 -11.20 12.71 55.39
N GLN A 107 -12.35 13.37 55.23
CA GLN A 107 -13.06 14.08 56.29
C GLN A 107 -14.58 13.88 56.14
N PHE A 108 -15.33 14.00 57.23
CA PHE A 108 -16.80 13.98 57.17
C PHE A 108 -17.34 15.41 57.06
N ILE A 109 -18.24 15.64 56.12
CA ILE A 109 -18.91 16.92 55.93
C ILE A 109 -20.15 16.97 56.84
N PRO A 110 -20.35 18.05 57.64
CA PRO A 110 -21.53 18.21 58.48
C PRO A 110 -22.83 18.39 57.67
N ASP A 111 -23.91 17.75 58.10
CA ASP A 111 -25.24 17.88 57.50
C ASP A 111 -25.69 19.37 57.40
N GLY A 112 -25.97 19.84 56.18
CA GLY A 112 -26.54 21.17 55.91
C GLY A 112 -25.54 22.31 55.66
N ALA A 113 -24.25 22.02 55.46
CA ALA A 113 -23.22 23.04 55.26
C ALA A 113 -23.12 23.62 53.83
N GLU A 114 -23.68 22.96 52.81
CA GLU A 114 -23.54 23.34 51.38
C GLU A 114 -24.82 23.02 50.60
N CYS A 115 -25.16 23.84 49.60
CA CYS A 115 -26.21 23.57 48.62
C CYS A 115 -25.63 22.84 47.39
N GLY A 116 -26.47 22.06 46.69
CA GLY A 116 -26.02 21.20 45.59
C GLY A 116 -25.73 19.75 46.01
N TYR A 117 -25.74 18.83 45.04
CA TYR A 117 -25.59 17.40 45.26
C TYR A 117 -25.27 16.65 43.95
N THR A 118 -24.65 15.48 44.07
CA THR A 118 -24.43 14.55 42.95
C THR A 118 -25.69 13.71 42.73
N ILE A 119 -26.02 13.43 41.47
CA ILE A 119 -27.19 12.65 41.09
C ILE A 119 -26.80 11.55 40.11
N ARG A 120 -27.07 10.30 40.52
CA ARG A 120 -26.97 9.09 39.68
C ARG A 120 -28.34 8.50 39.46
N ALA A 121 -29.11 9.08 38.55
CA ALA A 121 -30.46 8.65 38.25
C ALA A 121 -30.74 8.73 36.75
N MET A 122 -31.85 8.14 36.30
CA MET A 122 -32.28 8.22 34.90
C MET A 122 -33.15 9.44 34.60
N SER A 123 -33.60 10.16 35.63
CA SER A 123 -34.35 11.42 35.52
C SER A 123 -34.42 12.12 36.87
N GLY A 124 -34.74 13.41 36.86
CA GLY A 124 -34.90 14.16 38.10
C GLY A 124 -35.38 15.59 37.87
N VAL A 125 -35.50 16.32 38.97
CA VAL A 125 -35.84 17.74 39.00
C VAL A 125 -34.81 18.44 39.87
N ILE A 126 -34.30 19.58 39.41
CA ILE A 126 -33.39 20.45 40.12
C ILE A 126 -34.05 21.81 40.26
N SER A 127 -33.87 22.44 41.42
CA SER A 127 -34.30 23.80 41.66
C SER A 127 -33.23 24.56 42.44
N SER A 128 -33.18 25.86 42.24
CA SER A 128 -32.39 26.76 43.09
C SER A 128 -32.81 26.64 44.56
N PRO A 129 -31.93 27.02 45.50
CA PRO A 129 -32.29 27.07 46.92
C PRO A 129 -33.54 27.92 47.15
N ASN A 130 -34.34 27.52 48.14
CA ASN A 130 -35.60 28.17 48.55
C ASN A 130 -36.74 28.22 47.51
N TYR A 131 -36.52 27.79 46.26
CA TYR A 131 -37.55 27.79 45.22
C TYR A 131 -38.88 27.17 45.73
N PRO A 132 -40.03 27.86 45.57
CA PRO A 132 -40.27 29.01 44.71
C PRO A 132 -40.02 30.40 45.34
N GLU A 133 -39.50 30.47 46.57
CA GLU A 133 -39.07 31.73 47.20
C GLU A 133 -37.67 32.14 46.71
N ASP A 134 -37.28 33.39 46.97
CA ASP A 134 -36.01 33.92 46.50
C ASP A 134 -34.79 33.15 47.08
N TYR A 135 -33.80 32.90 46.25
CA TYR A 135 -32.51 32.32 46.68
C TYR A 135 -31.72 33.29 47.58
N GLY A 136 -30.70 32.81 48.29
CA GLY A 136 -29.86 33.63 49.18
C GLY A 136 -28.68 34.30 48.47
N ASN A 137 -28.02 35.25 49.15
CA ASN A 137 -26.76 35.84 48.68
C ASN A 137 -25.56 34.93 49.01
N ASP A 138 -24.46 35.09 48.28
CA ASP A 138 -23.19 34.37 48.48
C ASP A 138 -23.34 32.83 48.45
N GLU A 139 -24.36 32.33 47.76
CA GLU A 139 -24.59 30.91 47.51
C GLU A 139 -23.72 30.40 46.35
N GLU A 140 -23.07 29.26 46.57
CA GLU A 140 -22.38 28.46 45.55
C GLU A 140 -22.94 27.05 45.59
N CYS A 141 -23.81 26.73 44.62
CA CYS A 141 -24.48 25.43 44.53
C CYS A 141 -24.04 24.69 43.29
N ILE A 142 -23.53 23.47 43.48
CA ILE A 142 -23.09 22.61 42.39
C ILE A 142 -23.98 21.36 42.33
N TRP A 143 -24.69 21.18 41.21
CA TRP A 143 -25.35 19.91 40.90
C TRP A 143 -24.55 19.15 39.86
N ASP A 144 -24.19 17.92 40.19
CA ASP A 144 -23.38 17.05 39.34
C ASP A 144 -24.24 15.86 38.90
N ILE A 145 -24.65 15.85 37.64
CA ILE A 145 -25.56 14.83 37.11
C ILE A 145 -24.78 13.85 36.27
N GLN A 146 -24.78 12.59 36.69
CA GLN A 146 -24.11 11.49 36.01
C GLN A 146 -25.14 10.42 35.63
N VAL A 147 -25.30 10.16 34.34
CA VAL A 147 -26.10 9.02 33.84
C VAL A 147 -25.18 7.86 33.43
N PRO A 148 -25.70 6.61 33.35
CA PRO A 148 -24.89 5.48 32.89
C PRO A 148 -24.30 5.74 31.49
N LEU A 149 -23.15 5.13 31.22
CA LEU A 149 -22.50 5.23 29.90
C LEU A 149 -23.45 4.80 28.77
N GLY A 150 -23.36 5.49 27.63
CA GLY A 150 -24.27 5.31 26.49
C GLY A 150 -25.61 6.04 26.62
N TYR A 151 -25.87 6.72 27.75
CA TYR A 151 -26.93 7.72 27.88
C TYR A 151 -26.33 9.13 27.94
N HIS A 152 -27.17 10.11 27.60
CA HIS A 152 -26.90 11.54 27.61
C HIS A 152 -28.03 12.27 28.34
N ILE A 153 -27.76 13.48 28.84
CA ILE A 153 -28.70 14.26 29.63
C ILE A 153 -29.43 15.27 28.75
N HIS A 154 -30.76 15.18 28.75
CA HIS A 154 -31.64 16.20 28.21
C HIS A 154 -32.24 17.01 29.38
N LEU A 155 -31.84 18.27 29.50
CA LEU A 155 -32.23 19.21 30.56
C LEU A 155 -33.17 20.29 30.00
N GLN A 156 -34.30 20.51 30.66
CA GLN A 156 -35.31 21.47 30.27
C GLN A 156 -35.73 22.36 31.44
N PHE A 157 -35.64 23.67 31.28
CA PHE A 157 -36.11 24.62 32.29
C PHE A 157 -37.64 24.76 32.24
N THR A 158 -38.26 24.69 33.41
CA THR A 158 -39.70 24.97 33.63
C THR A 158 -39.93 26.34 34.23
N HIS A 159 -38.94 26.89 34.93
CA HIS A 159 -38.91 28.24 35.46
C HIS A 159 -37.48 28.77 35.48
N PHE A 160 -37.29 30.06 35.23
CA PHE A 160 -35.99 30.73 35.26
C PHE A 160 -36.15 32.23 35.53
N ASP A 161 -35.65 32.66 36.68
CA ASP A 161 -35.62 34.05 37.17
C ASP A 161 -34.37 34.22 38.05
N VAL A 162 -33.24 34.54 37.41
CA VAL A 162 -31.96 34.81 38.07
C VAL A 162 -31.65 36.30 37.90
N ALA A 163 -31.12 36.98 38.92
CA ALA A 163 -30.89 38.42 38.86
C ALA A 163 -30.04 38.80 37.63
N PRO A 164 -30.50 39.72 36.77
CA PRO A 164 -29.79 40.05 35.53
C PRO A 164 -28.58 40.96 35.79
N SER A 165 -27.47 40.69 35.08
CA SER A 165 -26.31 41.57 35.02
C SER A 165 -25.66 41.54 33.63
N GLU A 166 -24.73 42.47 33.36
CA GLU A 166 -23.92 42.43 32.14
C GLU A 166 -23.08 41.14 32.12
N ASP A 167 -23.14 40.41 31.01
CA ASP A 167 -22.52 39.08 30.80
C ASP A 167 -22.76 38.05 31.92
N CYS A 168 -23.84 38.22 32.70
CA CYS A 168 -24.14 37.42 33.88
C CYS A 168 -22.97 37.33 34.88
N SER A 169 -22.22 38.42 35.04
CA SER A 169 -21.07 38.50 35.94
C SER A 169 -21.38 38.50 37.45
N LYS A 170 -22.65 38.60 37.84
CA LYS A 170 -23.12 38.57 39.24
C LYS A 170 -23.72 37.20 39.51
N ASP A 171 -25.05 37.13 39.59
CA ASP A 171 -25.77 35.87 39.76
C ASP A 171 -25.82 35.13 38.43
N SER A 172 -25.38 33.87 38.43
CA SER A 172 -25.26 33.11 37.19
C SER A 172 -25.49 31.64 37.40
N LEU A 173 -26.12 31.01 36.41
CA LEU A 173 -26.14 29.57 36.24
C LEU A 173 -25.28 29.19 35.04
N THR A 174 -24.21 28.44 35.29
CA THR A 174 -23.34 27.89 34.24
C THR A 174 -23.59 26.39 34.11
N ILE A 175 -23.74 25.91 32.88
CA ILE A 175 -23.86 24.48 32.56
C ILE A 175 -22.54 24.06 31.90
N SER A 176 -21.86 23.07 32.46
CA SER A 176 -20.72 22.42 31.82
C SER A 176 -20.99 20.94 31.55
N GLN A 177 -20.37 20.39 30.51
CA GLN A 177 -20.36 18.96 30.23
C GLN A 177 -18.94 18.42 30.30
N GLU A 178 -18.76 17.29 30.96
CA GLU A 178 -17.45 16.67 31.15
C GLU A 178 -17.25 15.52 30.17
N HIS A 179 -16.32 15.65 29.24
CA HIS A 179 -15.94 14.57 28.34
C HIS A 179 -14.80 13.79 28.97
N SER A 180 -15.05 12.52 29.31
CA SER A 180 -14.02 11.61 29.79
C SER A 180 -14.10 10.32 28.98
N SER A 181 -13.25 10.19 27.97
CA SER A 181 -13.23 9.02 27.10
C SER A 181 -11.82 8.48 26.88
N ARG A 182 -11.71 7.15 26.89
CA ARG A 182 -10.47 6.41 26.63
C ARG A 182 -10.77 5.31 25.63
N ALA A 183 -10.12 5.35 24.48
CA ALA A 183 -10.21 4.28 23.50
C ALA A 183 -8.97 4.28 22.60
N LEU A 184 -8.77 3.15 21.92
CA LEU A 184 -7.83 3.06 20.83
C LEU A 184 -8.32 3.97 19.69
N ALA A 185 -7.43 4.83 19.20
CA ALA A 185 -7.71 5.68 18.05
C ALA A 185 -8.07 4.81 16.84
N PRO A 186 -8.98 5.27 15.96
CA PRO A 186 -9.25 4.57 14.71
C PRO A 186 -8.02 4.46 13.82
N VAL A 187 -7.04 5.36 14.00
CA VAL A 187 -5.85 5.52 13.16
C VAL A 187 -4.62 5.70 14.05
N GLY A 188 -3.50 5.04 13.73
CA GLY A 188 -2.19 5.30 14.34
C GLY A 188 -1.82 4.51 15.60
N ASP A 189 -2.57 3.45 15.93
CA ASP A 189 -2.28 2.50 17.03
C ASP A 189 -1.89 3.12 18.38
N TYR A 190 -2.50 4.27 18.71
CA TYR A 190 -2.38 4.91 20.01
C TYR A 190 -3.73 4.98 20.71
N TYR A 191 -3.73 4.99 22.04
CA TYR A 191 -4.91 5.33 22.83
C TYR A 191 -4.95 6.83 23.06
N PHE A 192 -6.09 7.45 22.79
CA PHE A 192 -6.34 8.81 23.27
C PHE A 192 -6.99 8.76 24.66
N LEU A 193 -6.50 9.62 25.55
CA LEU A 193 -7.16 9.98 26.79
C LEU A 193 -7.72 11.39 26.57
N PHE A 194 -9.03 11.49 26.36
CA PHE A 194 -9.69 12.77 26.20
C PHE A 194 -10.44 13.11 27.48
N GLU A 195 -9.92 14.09 28.21
CA GLU A 195 -10.50 14.66 29.41
C GLU A 195 -10.65 16.18 29.26
N ASP A 196 -11.86 16.61 28.94
CA ASP A 196 -12.20 18.01 28.71
C ASP A 196 -13.48 18.40 29.46
N GLU A 197 -13.60 19.67 29.83
CA GLU A 197 -14.83 20.21 30.41
C GLU A 197 -15.23 21.46 29.62
N GLU A 198 -16.31 21.32 28.86
CA GLU A 198 -16.85 22.40 28.07
C GLU A 198 -17.90 23.15 28.89
N ALA A 199 -17.61 24.39 29.27
CA ALA A 199 -18.54 25.27 29.94
C ALA A 199 -19.28 26.16 28.92
N HIS A 200 -20.61 26.16 28.97
CA HIS A 200 -21.43 27.06 28.18
C HIS A 200 -21.46 28.47 28.78
N SER A 201 -21.89 29.44 27.98
CA SER A 201 -22.07 30.82 28.43
C SER A 201 -23.00 30.89 29.66
N PRO A 202 -22.69 31.76 30.65
CA PRO A 202 -23.46 31.89 31.87
C PRO A 202 -24.89 32.38 31.57
N LEU A 203 -25.85 31.89 32.34
CA LEU A 203 -27.28 32.19 32.19
C LEU A 203 -27.77 33.05 33.37
N CYS A 204 -28.47 34.14 33.06
CA CYS A 204 -29.14 35.02 34.03
C CYS A 204 -30.34 35.73 33.38
N GLY A 205 -31.14 36.42 34.19
CA GLY A 205 -32.38 37.08 33.79
C GLY A 205 -33.61 36.19 33.87
N ILE A 206 -34.69 36.64 33.22
CA ILE A 206 -36.03 36.01 33.27
C ILE A 206 -36.39 35.20 32.02
N THR A 207 -35.51 35.17 31.03
CA THR A 207 -35.79 34.49 29.76
C THR A 207 -35.51 33.01 29.93
N LEU A 208 -36.51 32.18 29.67
CA LEU A 208 -36.39 30.73 29.80
C LEU A 208 -35.28 30.19 28.85
N PRO A 209 -34.22 29.54 29.37
CA PRO A 209 -33.15 29.00 28.55
C PRO A 209 -33.64 27.89 27.60
N LYS A 210 -32.93 27.72 26.48
CA LYS A 210 -33.19 26.60 25.55
C LYS A 210 -32.90 25.27 26.25
N ALA A 211 -33.63 24.23 25.87
CA ALA A 211 -33.34 22.87 26.34
C ALA A 211 -31.90 22.49 25.93
N PHE A 212 -31.18 21.90 26.87
CA PHE A 212 -29.80 21.48 26.71
C PHE A 212 -29.74 19.96 26.53
N ARG A 213 -28.99 19.49 25.53
CA ARG A 213 -28.70 18.07 25.30
C ARG A 213 -27.20 17.90 25.35
N SER A 214 -26.72 17.07 26.27
CA SER A 214 -25.30 16.83 26.41
C SER A 214 -24.77 15.87 25.34
N GLU A 215 -23.49 16.04 25.01
CA GLU A 215 -22.70 15.08 24.24
C GLU A 215 -22.05 14.04 25.15
N SER A 216 -21.85 14.39 26.43
CA SER A 216 -21.37 13.50 27.49
C SER A 216 -22.52 12.81 28.26
N ASN A 217 -22.17 11.82 29.08
CA ASN A 217 -23.03 11.22 30.09
C ASN A 217 -22.93 11.93 31.47
N ARG A 218 -22.18 13.04 31.57
CA ARG A 218 -22.07 13.85 32.79
C ARG A 218 -22.17 15.34 32.50
N ILE A 219 -22.99 16.05 33.27
CA ILE A 219 -23.09 17.52 33.23
C ILE A 219 -23.01 18.09 34.64
N ARG A 220 -22.50 19.30 34.76
CA ARG A 220 -22.47 20.08 36.00
C ARG A 220 -23.23 21.37 35.82
N LEU A 221 -24.08 21.68 36.78
CA LEU A 221 -24.75 22.97 36.90
C LEU A 221 -24.11 23.69 38.09
N ASN A 222 -23.46 24.82 37.82
CA ASN A 222 -22.88 25.69 38.84
C ASN A 222 -23.73 26.95 38.96
N PHE A 223 -24.36 27.16 40.10
CA PHE A 223 -25.11 28.36 40.42
C PHE A 223 -24.37 29.17 41.47
N THR A 224 -23.97 30.38 41.11
CA THR A 224 -23.24 31.31 41.98
C THR A 224 -24.02 32.61 42.10
N THR A 225 -24.09 33.16 43.31
CA THR A 225 -24.74 34.45 43.59
C THR A 225 -23.76 35.42 44.26
N ASP A 226 -24.01 36.72 44.12
CA ASP A 226 -23.19 37.76 44.74
C ASP A 226 -23.72 38.18 46.13
N GLU A 227 -23.14 39.23 46.71
CA GLU A 227 -23.51 39.73 48.05
C GLU A 227 -24.90 40.42 48.11
N SER A 228 -25.58 40.64 46.97
CA SER A 228 -26.81 41.44 46.91
C SER A 228 -27.69 41.27 45.65
N THR A 229 -29.01 41.32 45.84
CA THR A 229 -30.07 41.17 44.80
C THR A 229 -30.34 39.71 44.52
N THR A 230 -31.55 39.26 44.84
CA THR A 230 -31.98 37.88 44.66
C THR A 230 -33.26 37.85 43.83
N ALA A 231 -33.63 36.66 43.36
CA ALA A 231 -34.84 36.44 42.59
C ALA A 231 -35.39 35.03 42.87
N ALA A 232 -36.53 34.66 42.28
CA ALA A 232 -37.20 33.38 42.55
C ALA A 232 -36.37 32.14 42.13
N GLY A 233 -35.32 32.34 41.32
CA GLY A 233 -34.37 31.33 40.92
C GLY A 233 -34.87 30.47 39.76
N PHE A 234 -34.58 29.17 39.77
CA PHE A 234 -34.90 28.31 38.63
C PHE A 234 -35.44 26.94 39.05
N ARG A 235 -36.17 26.31 38.13
CA ARG A 235 -36.57 24.91 38.22
C ARG A 235 -36.39 24.24 36.87
N ALA A 236 -35.58 23.19 36.83
CA ALA A 236 -35.30 22.40 35.64
C ALA A 236 -35.63 20.93 35.85
N GLU A 237 -36.15 20.28 34.81
CA GLU A 237 -36.39 18.85 34.75
C GLU A 237 -35.38 18.23 33.78
N TRP A 238 -34.85 17.05 34.11
CA TRP A 238 -33.89 16.37 33.26
C TRP A 238 -34.17 14.88 33.16
N ARG A 239 -33.72 14.28 32.06
CA ARG A 239 -33.84 12.84 31.81
C ARG A 239 -32.68 12.31 30.99
N ALA A 240 -32.38 11.03 31.20
CA ALA A 240 -31.41 10.26 30.43
C ALA A 240 -32.06 9.81 29.11
N GLU A 241 -31.43 10.14 27.97
CA GLU A 241 -31.82 9.71 26.63
C GLU A 241 -30.63 8.97 25.99
N CYS A 242 -30.91 7.97 25.17
CA CYS A 242 -29.86 7.38 24.32
C CYS A 242 -29.81 8.09 22.98
N GLY A 243 -28.61 8.20 22.41
CA GLY A 243 -28.39 9.00 21.21
C GLY A 243 -28.09 10.47 21.52
N THR A 244 -27.19 11.07 20.75
CA THR A 244 -26.85 12.50 20.80
C THR A 244 -26.09 12.90 19.53
N VAL A 245 -25.72 14.17 19.42
CA VAL A 245 -24.83 14.69 18.38
C VAL A 245 -23.45 14.91 18.98
N PHE A 246 -22.41 14.38 18.34
CA PHE A 246 -21.01 14.55 18.71
C PHE A 246 -20.33 15.54 17.76
N ARG A 247 -19.62 16.52 18.32
CA ARG A 247 -18.96 17.59 17.54
C ARG A 247 -17.44 17.63 17.67
N LEU A 248 -16.92 17.00 18.71
CA LEU A 248 -15.48 16.97 18.99
C LEU A 248 -14.70 16.28 17.87
N SER A 249 -13.41 16.62 17.74
CA SER A 249 -12.53 16.06 16.70
C SER A 249 -12.28 14.56 16.87
N HIS A 250 -12.57 14.01 18.04
CA HIS A 250 -12.47 12.58 18.33
C HIS A 250 -13.36 12.25 19.53
N GLY A 251 -13.70 10.98 19.69
CA GLY A 251 -14.49 10.54 20.83
C GLY A 251 -14.90 9.07 20.77
N VAL A 252 -15.75 8.69 21.73
CA VAL A 252 -16.22 7.31 21.90
C VAL A 252 -17.74 7.29 22.00
N ILE A 253 -18.36 6.36 21.27
CA ILE A 253 -19.80 6.12 21.26
C ILE A 253 -20.04 4.73 21.80
N SER A 254 -20.84 4.61 22.85
CA SER A 254 -21.15 3.33 23.47
C SER A 254 -22.65 3.08 23.51
N SER A 255 -23.04 1.81 23.45
CA SER A 255 -24.42 1.40 23.71
C SER A 255 -24.85 1.74 25.15
N PRO A 256 -26.16 1.93 25.39
CA PRO A 256 -26.67 2.19 26.74
C PRO A 256 -26.23 1.12 27.75
N ASN A 257 -25.77 1.54 28.92
CA ASN A 257 -25.20 0.74 30.03
C ASN A 257 -23.83 0.08 29.78
N TYR A 258 -23.17 0.29 28.65
CA TYR A 258 -21.84 -0.31 28.41
C TYR A 258 -20.83 0.04 29.53
N PRO A 259 -19.99 -0.89 30.02
CA PRO A 259 -19.73 -2.23 29.51
C PRO A 259 -20.70 -3.32 30.01
N ASP A 260 -21.68 -2.95 30.82
CA ASP A 260 -22.76 -3.86 31.22
C ASP A 260 -23.77 -4.07 30.08
N HIS A 261 -24.74 -4.95 30.31
CA HIS A 261 -25.69 -5.34 29.28
C HIS A 261 -26.64 -4.20 28.91
N TYR A 262 -26.85 -3.99 27.61
CA TYR A 262 -27.84 -3.01 27.15
C TYR A 262 -29.26 -3.46 27.52
N PRO A 263 -30.20 -2.53 27.75
CA PRO A 263 -31.53 -2.85 28.23
C PRO A 263 -32.32 -3.79 27.29
N ASN A 264 -33.06 -4.75 27.88
CA ASN A 264 -34.00 -5.58 27.14
C ASN A 264 -35.34 -4.88 26.91
N LEU A 265 -35.36 -3.88 26.04
CA LEU A 265 -36.55 -3.14 25.66
C LEU A 265 -36.52 -2.74 24.19
N ASN A 266 -37.69 -2.39 23.65
CA ASN A 266 -37.82 -1.81 22.32
C ASN A 266 -37.24 -0.40 22.31
N ALA A 267 -36.05 -0.22 21.74
CA ALA A 267 -35.38 1.09 21.66
C ALA A 267 -34.87 1.35 20.25
N ARG A 268 -34.73 2.65 19.94
CA ARG A 268 -34.02 3.16 18.78
C ARG A 268 -33.18 4.34 19.26
N CYS A 269 -31.86 4.17 19.27
CA CYS A 269 -30.91 5.19 19.66
C CYS A 269 -30.22 5.72 18.41
N GLU A 270 -30.25 7.03 18.21
CA GLU A 270 -29.69 7.70 17.03
C GLU A 270 -28.54 8.59 17.47
N TYR A 271 -27.35 8.26 17.01
CA TYR A 271 -26.13 9.02 17.25
C TYR A 271 -25.70 9.68 15.95
N MET A 272 -25.16 10.88 16.02
CA MET A 272 -24.69 11.61 14.85
C MET A 272 -23.33 12.23 15.15
N ILE A 273 -22.33 11.97 14.32
CA ILE A 273 -21.08 12.70 14.34
C ILE A 273 -21.19 13.79 13.28
N ALA A 274 -21.30 15.03 13.72
CA ALA A 274 -21.55 16.18 12.85
C ALA A 274 -20.65 17.34 13.29
N PRO A 275 -19.44 17.45 12.74
CA PRO A 275 -18.53 18.52 13.10
C PRO A 275 -19.06 19.88 12.63
N GLU A 276 -18.82 20.94 13.42
CA GLU A 276 -19.34 22.29 13.15
C GLU A 276 -18.45 23.10 12.18
N GLY A 277 -19.04 24.08 11.48
CA GLY A 277 -18.31 25.06 10.67
C GLY A 277 -17.71 24.51 9.36
N GLU A 278 -16.45 24.88 9.07
CA GLU A 278 -15.70 24.48 7.86
C GLU A 278 -15.43 22.96 7.78
N ALA A 279 -15.76 22.20 8.82
CA ALA A 279 -15.62 20.75 8.90
C ALA A 279 -16.68 19.96 8.10
N ALA A 280 -17.53 20.63 7.32
CA ALA A 280 -18.48 19.97 6.41
C ALA A 280 -17.79 19.14 5.30
N ASN A 281 -16.52 19.44 4.98
CA ASN A 281 -15.70 18.63 4.06
C ASN A 281 -14.79 17.62 4.80
N SER A 282 -14.94 17.43 6.11
CA SER A 282 -14.08 16.51 6.88
C SER A 282 -14.35 15.04 6.55
N VAL A 283 -13.38 14.20 6.87
CA VAL A 283 -13.47 12.74 6.78
C VAL A 283 -13.46 12.16 8.19
N ILE A 284 -14.46 11.34 8.49
CA ILE A 284 -14.64 10.72 9.79
C ILE A 284 -14.15 9.27 9.71
N ALA A 285 -13.11 8.96 10.47
CA ALA A 285 -12.61 7.60 10.67
C ALA A 285 -13.31 6.96 11.88
N LEU A 286 -13.77 5.72 11.73
CA LEU A 286 -14.53 4.97 12.74
C LEU A 286 -13.92 3.59 12.94
N LYS A 287 -13.77 3.19 14.20
CA LYS A 287 -13.34 1.83 14.55
C LYS A 287 -14.29 1.22 15.57
N LEU A 288 -14.79 0.02 15.26
CA LEU A 288 -15.60 -0.76 16.19
C LEU A 288 -14.65 -1.49 17.15
N ILE A 289 -14.61 -1.04 18.40
CA ILE A 289 -13.69 -1.52 19.44
C ILE A 289 -14.22 -2.78 20.12
N ASP A 290 -15.50 -2.77 20.49
CA ASP A 290 -16.20 -3.94 21.04
C ASP A 290 -17.58 -4.06 20.39
N PHE A 291 -18.01 -5.30 20.19
CA PHE A 291 -19.30 -5.62 19.58
C PHE A 291 -19.83 -6.96 20.07
N ASP A 292 -20.82 -6.89 20.94
CA ASP A 292 -21.49 -8.01 21.57
C ASP A 292 -23.00 -7.75 21.49
N MET A 293 -23.62 -8.28 20.44
CA MET A 293 -25.02 -8.02 20.09
C MET A 293 -25.84 -9.29 20.10
N SER A 294 -27.15 -9.15 20.36
CA SER A 294 -28.04 -10.29 20.42
C SER A 294 -28.18 -10.95 19.04
N ASP A 295 -27.75 -12.20 18.95
CA ASP A 295 -27.98 -13.12 17.84
C ASP A 295 -29.32 -13.87 17.98
N MET A 296 -30.14 -13.47 18.95
CA MET A 296 -31.41 -14.12 19.27
C MET A 296 -32.51 -13.66 18.29
N LYS A 297 -32.90 -14.58 17.41
CA LYS A 297 -33.88 -14.33 16.34
C LYS A 297 -35.31 -14.53 16.84
N THR A 298 -35.98 -13.43 17.22
CA THR A 298 -37.36 -13.44 17.72
C THR A 298 -38.38 -12.84 16.76
N ASP A 299 -37.94 -11.97 15.84
CA ASP A 299 -38.82 -11.28 14.89
C ASP A 299 -38.27 -11.38 13.46
N TYR A 300 -38.72 -12.41 12.74
CA TYR A 300 -38.33 -12.69 11.35
C TYR A 300 -38.82 -11.64 10.34
N LEU A 301 -39.62 -10.65 10.77
CA LEU A 301 -40.07 -9.55 9.91
C LEU A 301 -39.23 -8.28 10.08
N ARG A 302 -38.25 -8.30 10.98
CA ARG A 302 -37.36 -7.17 11.22
C ARG A 302 -36.31 -7.06 10.11
N SER A 303 -36.08 -5.84 9.65
CA SER A 303 -35.10 -5.48 8.61
C SER A 303 -34.18 -4.38 9.16
N PRO A 304 -32.87 -4.38 8.82
CA PRO A 304 -32.16 -5.33 7.96
C PRO A 304 -31.83 -6.70 8.61
N CYS A 305 -31.91 -6.79 9.94
CA CYS A 305 -31.63 -8.03 10.69
C CYS A 305 -32.89 -8.58 11.36
N GLU A 306 -32.97 -9.91 11.51
CA GLU A 306 -34.01 -10.62 12.28
C GLU A 306 -33.84 -10.51 13.82
N SER A 307 -32.79 -9.80 14.26
CA SER A 307 -32.42 -9.53 15.66
C SER A 307 -32.09 -8.05 15.86
N ASP A 308 -31.43 -7.70 16.96
CA ASP A 308 -30.95 -6.33 17.20
C ASP A 308 -29.79 -5.97 16.27
N TYR A 309 -29.69 -4.71 15.88
CA TYR A 309 -28.72 -4.29 14.88
C TYR A 309 -28.18 -2.88 15.10
N LEU A 310 -26.99 -2.66 14.54
CA LEU A 310 -26.31 -1.37 14.47
C LEU A 310 -26.10 -1.00 13.00
N GLU A 311 -26.68 0.12 12.57
CA GLU A 311 -26.54 0.64 11.20
C GLU A 311 -25.66 1.89 11.20
N ILE A 312 -24.64 1.92 10.34
CA ILE A 312 -23.81 3.10 10.06
C ILE A 312 -24.21 3.67 8.70
N ARG A 313 -24.50 4.97 8.67
CA ARG A 313 -25.02 5.70 7.52
C ARG A 313 -24.18 6.92 7.21
N ASP A 314 -23.84 7.07 5.94
CA ASP A 314 -23.38 8.33 5.35
C ASP A 314 -24.60 9.23 5.19
N VAL A 315 -24.68 10.28 6.01
CA VAL A 315 -25.83 11.19 6.06
C VAL A 315 -25.89 12.03 4.79
N SER A 316 -24.73 12.45 4.28
CA SER A 316 -24.60 13.34 3.13
C SER A 316 -25.17 12.70 1.87
N ASN A 317 -24.89 11.40 1.67
CA ASN A 317 -25.37 10.64 0.50
C ASN A 317 -26.61 9.78 0.79
N ASN A 318 -27.16 9.86 2.01
CA ASN A 318 -28.25 9.02 2.49
C ASN A 318 -28.04 7.51 2.21
N ARG A 319 -26.79 7.05 2.38
CA ARG A 319 -26.35 5.69 2.04
C ARG A 319 -26.05 4.89 3.30
N VAL A 320 -26.59 3.68 3.39
CA VAL A 320 -26.15 2.73 4.43
C VAL A 320 -24.76 2.25 4.05
N VAL A 321 -23.78 2.52 4.92
CA VAL A 321 -22.39 2.09 4.73
C VAL A 321 -22.25 0.65 5.18
N MET A 322 -22.72 0.36 6.40
CA MET A 322 -22.65 -0.98 6.98
C MET A 322 -23.81 -1.22 7.96
N THR A 323 -24.21 -2.48 8.08
CA THR A 323 -25.12 -2.95 9.12
C THR A 323 -24.48 -4.13 9.82
N TYR A 324 -24.41 -4.09 11.14
CA TYR A 324 -23.95 -5.19 11.97
C TYR A 324 -25.13 -5.86 12.66
N CYS A 325 -25.33 -7.15 12.40
CA CYS A 325 -26.28 -7.99 13.13
C CYS A 325 -25.55 -8.83 14.20
N GLY A 326 -26.29 -9.34 15.19
CA GLY A 326 -25.73 -10.30 16.14
C GLY A 326 -25.31 -11.61 15.47
N GLY A 327 -24.09 -12.08 15.75
CA GLY A 327 -23.53 -13.32 15.21
C GLY A 327 -22.79 -13.18 13.86
N ASP A 328 -22.77 -11.99 13.25
CA ASP A 328 -22.01 -11.73 12.04
C ASP A 328 -20.49 -11.64 12.31
N PRO A 329 -19.64 -12.06 11.35
CA PRO A 329 -18.20 -11.86 11.45
C PRO A 329 -17.89 -10.36 11.55
N ARG A 330 -17.08 -9.98 12.55
CA ARG A 330 -16.67 -8.60 12.79
C ARG A 330 -15.69 -8.14 11.71
N SER A 331 -15.88 -6.93 11.18
CA SER A 331 -14.80 -6.20 10.52
C SER A 331 -13.95 -5.53 11.60
N GLU A 332 -12.69 -5.92 11.71
CA GLU A 332 -11.74 -5.27 12.63
C GLU A 332 -11.12 -4.00 12.03
N GLU A 333 -11.31 -3.80 10.72
CA GLU A 333 -10.73 -2.67 9.99
C GLU A 333 -11.55 -1.38 10.20
N PRO A 334 -10.88 -0.27 10.53
CA PRO A 334 -11.52 1.04 10.61
C PRO A 334 -12.04 1.50 9.24
N ILE A 335 -13.13 2.26 9.23
CA ILE A 335 -13.76 2.80 8.02
C ILE A 335 -13.68 4.33 7.99
N ALA A 336 -13.50 4.91 6.80
CA ALA A 336 -13.47 6.36 6.57
C ALA A 336 -14.70 6.81 5.76
N ILE A 337 -15.39 7.85 6.22
CA ILE A 337 -16.61 8.38 5.58
C ILE A 337 -16.51 9.90 5.46
N LYS A 338 -16.89 10.46 4.30
CA LYS A 338 -16.95 11.91 4.09
C LYS A 338 -18.17 12.53 4.75
N GLY A 339 -17.96 13.61 5.50
CA GLY A 339 -19.01 14.41 6.11
C GLY A 339 -19.67 13.73 7.30
N ALA A 340 -20.89 14.15 7.63
CA ALA A 340 -21.59 13.68 8.83
C ALA A 340 -21.95 12.19 8.74
N VAL A 341 -21.73 11.48 9.86
CA VAL A 341 -22.04 10.05 9.98
C VAL A 341 -23.17 9.85 10.98
N GLY A 342 -24.20 9.11 10.57
CA GLY A 342 -25.31 8.69 11.40
C GLY A 342 -25.11 7.24 11.86
N ILE A 343 -25.37 6.96 13.12
CA ILE A 343 -25.29 5.62 13.70
C ILE A 343 -26.63 5.34 14.37
N THR A 344 -27.28 4.26 13.95
CA THR A 344 -28.61 3.89 14.44
C THR A 344 -28.54 2.53 15.12
N PHE A 345 -28.84 2.50 16.41
CA PHE A 345 -28.90 1.28 17.20
C PHE A 345 -30.35 0.91 17.49
N VAL A 346 -30.76 -0.30 17.09
CA VAL A 346 -32.16 -0.74 17.19
C VAL A 346 -32.24 -2.04 17.98
N THR A 347 -33.00 -2.00 19.08
CA THR A 347 -33.20 -3.15 19.99
C THR A 347 -34.67 -3.53 20.12
N ASN A 348 -34.97 -4.79 20.45
CA ASN A 348 -36.32 -5.23 20.83
C ASN A 348 -36.39 -5.83 22.24
N GLU A 349 -37.58 -5.99 22.79
CA GLU A 349 -37.78 -6.85 23.95
C GLU A 349 -37.81 -8.33 23.51
N SER A 350 -36.88 -9.14 24.00
CA SER A 350 -36.67 -10.52 23.57
C SER A 350 -36.45 -11.47 24.76
N VAL A 351 -37.17 -12.59 24.78
CA VAL A 351 -37.07 -13.67 25.81
C VAL A 351 -37.09 -15.04 25.12
N ALA A 352 -36.08 -15.89 25.37
CA ALA A 352 -36.01 -17.27 24.89
C ALA A 352 -35.62 -18.20 26.05
N ASP A 353 -36.29 -19.35 26.13
CA ASP A 353 -36.07 -20.37 27.17
C ASP A 353 -36.05 -19.77 28.61
N ASP A 354 -37.00 -18.86 28.90
CA ASP A 354 -37.12 -18.10 30.16
C ASP A 354 -35.90 -17.25 30.52
N LYS A 355 -35.00 -16.99 29.56
CA LYS A 355 -33.84 -16.10 29.71
C LYS A 355 -34.06 -14.79 28.95
N VAL A 356 -33.73 -13.70 29.62
CA VAL A 356 -33.67 -12.35 29.06
C VAL A 356 -32.35 -12.20 28.30
N LYS A 357 -32.34 -11.47 27.18
CA LYS A 357 -31.10 -11.17 26.46
C LYS A 357 -30.12 -10.40 27.36
N LEU A 358 -28.85 -10.82 27.36
CA LEU A 358 -27.77 -10.25 28.17
C LEU A 358 -26.52 -10.14 27.29
N TYR A 359 -26.39 -9.01 26.59
CA TYR A 359 -25.27 -8.72 25.70
C TYR A 359 -24.76 -7.31 25.99
N ARG A 360 -23.45 -7.08 25.90
CA ARG A 360 -22.81 -5.80 26.33
C ARG A 360 -23.05 -4.64 25.35
N GLY A 361 -23.39 -4.94 24.10
CA GLY A 361 -23.68 -3.96 23.06
C GLY A 361 -22.44 -3.59 22.27
N PHE A 362 -22.12 -2.30 22.10
CA PHE A 362 -20.99 -1.88 21.27
C PHE A 362 -20.24 -0.70 21.85
N GLN A 363 -18.99 -0.56 21.41
CA GLN A 363 -18.17 0.64 21.62
C GLN A 363 -17.47 0.99 20.30
N ILE A 364 -17.65 2.22 19.82
CA ILE A 364 -17.03 2.76 18.61
C ILE A 364 -16.14 3.94 19.01
N SER A 365 -14.90 3.97 18.54
CA SER A 365 -14.09 5.19 18.56
C SER A 365 -14.17 5.89 17.21
N TYR A 366 -14.09 7.22 17.23
CA TYR A 366 -14.06 8.02 16.00
C TYR A 366 -13.00 9.14 16.08
N ALA A 367 -12.52 9.56 14.92
CA ALA A 367 -11.64 10.70 14.73
C ALA A 367 -12.03 11.44 13.44
N ILE A 368 -11.87 12.75 13.44
CA ILE A 368 -12.25 13.65 12.34
C ILE A 368 -10.97 14.25 11.75
N ASP A 369 -10.74 13.97 10.47
CA ASP A 369 -9.63 14.49 9.68
C ASP A 369 -10.11 15.51 8.63
N LYS A 370 -9.23 16.40 8.19
CA LYS A 370 -9.56 17.48 7.24
C LYS A 370 -9.25 17.09 5.80
N CYS A 371 -10.17 17.41 4.89
CA CYS A 371 -9.97 17.28 3.44
C CYS A 371 -9.54 18.63 2.85
N GLY A 372 -8.24 18.80 2.63
CA GLY A 372 -7.65 20.05 2.14
C GLY A 372 -7.22 21.01 3.26
N GLY A 373 -6.78 22.21 2.85
CA GLY A 373 -6.32 23.26 3.77
C GLY A 373 -5.21 24.14 3.20
N ASN A 374 -4.71 25.08 3.99
CA ASN A 374 -3.57 25.92 3.63
C ASN A 374 -2.31 25.45 4.36
N ILE A 375 -1.19 25.39 3.64
CA ILE A 375 0.12 24.98 4.14
C ILE A 375 1.13 26.06 3.76
N GLU A 376 1.68 26.73 4.76
CA GLU A 376 2.74 27.72 4.56
C GLU A 376 4.10 27.08 4.84
N LEU A 377 4.97 27.04 3.84
CA LEU A 377 6.34 26.56 3.97
C LEU A 377 7.25 27.72 4.38
N THR A 378 7.56 27.79 5.67
CA THR A 378 8.35 28.87 6.28
C THR A 378 9.66 28.33 6.84
N GLU A 379 10.52 29.23 7.33
CA GLU A 379 11.74 28.84 8.03
C GLU A 379 11.43 28.05 9.32
N GLU A 380 10.34 28.40 10.02
CA GLU A 380 9.88 27.69 11.23
C GLU A 380 9.44 26.25 10.95
N THR A 381 8.86 26.00 9.77
CA THR A 381 8.49 24.63 9.34
C THR A 381 9.66 23.91 8.66
N GLY A 382 10.88 24.47 8.68
CA GLY A 382 12.04 23.93 7.96
C GLY A 382 11.83 23.85 6.44
N TYR A 383 10.93 24.68 5.89
CA TYR A 383 10.50 24.64 4.48
C TYR A 383 9.98 23.27 4.01
N LEU A 384 9.51 22.42 4.92
CA LEU A 384 9.07 21.05 4.67
C LEU A 384 7.65 20.85 5.21
N SER A 385 6.82 20.11 4.48
CA SER A 385 5.55 19.60 5.00
C SER A 385 5.16 18.30 4.30
N THR A 386 4.20 17.58 4.88
CA THR A 386 3.67 16.33 4.35
C THR A 386 2.16 16.44 4.20
N ILE A 387 1.66 15.99 3.06
CA ILE A 387 0.24 15.93 2.73
C ILE A 387 -0.12 14.46 2.56
N ALA A 388 -1.12 13.97 3.29
CA ALA A 388 -1.60 12.60 3.18
C ALA A 388 -3.08 12.57 2.79
N SER A 389 -3.53 11.45 2.25
CA SER A 389 -4.96 11.20 2.07
C SER A 389 -5.69 11.33 3.41
N PRO A 390 -6.92 11.88 3.44
CA PRO A 390 -7.68 11.96 4.68
C PRO A 390 -7.85 10.58 5.34
N ALA A 391 -7.71 10.53 6.67
CA ALA A 391 -7.72 9.32 7.49
C ALA A 391 -6.54 8.35 7.27
N PHE A 392 -5.43 8.79 6.66
CA PHE A 392 -4.22 7.97 6.47
C PHE A 392 -3.72 7.33 7.78
N PRO A 393 -3.36 6.02 7.80
CA PRO A 393 -3.13 5.15 6.65
C PRO A 393 -4.35 4.29 6.25
N LEU A 394 -5.57 4.67 6.61
CA LEU A 394 -6.76 3.99 6.12
C LEU A 394 -6.97 4.23 4.62
N ASP A 395 -7.83 3.41 4.04
CA ASP A 395 -8.32 3.67 2.69
C ASP A 395 -9.10 4.98 2.67
N TYR A 396 -8.88 5.80 1.64
CA TYR A 396 -9.55 7.09 1.50
C TYR A 396 -11.07 6.93 1.37
N ALA A 397 -11.81 7.98 1.72
CA ALA A 397 -13.26 8.00 1.52
C ALA A 397 -13.64 8.26 0.05
N HIS A 398 -14.84 7.83 -0.34
CA HIS A 398 -15.44 8.15 -1.64
C HIS A 398 -15.89 9.62 -1.73
N ASN A 399 -16.07 10.11 -2.96
CA ASN A 399 -16.60 11.43 -3.30
C ASN A 399 -15.82 12.60 -2.68
N LEU A 400 -14.51 12.47 -2.49
CA LEU A 400 -13.65 13.53 -1.98
C LEU A 400 -13.34 14.55 -3.08
N ASP A 401 -13.19 15.80 -2.64
CA ASP A 401 -12.70 16.91 -3.44
C ASP A 401 -11.88 17.78 -2.49
N CYS A 402 -10.63 17.36 -2.29
CA CYS A 402 -9.70 17.97 -1.36
C CYS A 402 -8.71 18.84 -2.12
N VAL A 403 -8.55 20.09 -1.68
CA VAL A 403 -7.55 21.01 -2.23
C VAL A 403 -6.65 21.48 -1.09
N TRP A 404 -5.36 21.18 -1.20
CA TRP A 404 -4.32 21.78 -0.35
C TRP A 404 -3.61 22.88 -1.11
N ASN A 405 -3.57 24.07 -0.51
CA ASN A 405 -2.84 25.22 -1.03
C ASN A 405 -1.52 25.37 -0.30
N VAL A 406 -0.44 25.07 -1.00
CA VAL A 406 0.93 25.13 -0.47
C VAL A 406 1.60 26.40 -0.98
N THR A 407 2.00 27.27 -0.08
CA THR A 407 2.65 28.55 -0.40
C THR A 407 4.06 28.61 0.18
N ALA A 408 5.00 29.16 -0.60
CA ALA A 408 6.38 29.41 -0.21
C ALA A 408 6.77 30.89 -0.45
N PRO A 409 7.90 31.35 0.11
CA PRO A 409 8.45 32.67 -0.20
C PRO A 409 8.70 32.89 -1.70
N SER A 410 8.60 34.15 -2.15
CA SER A 410 8.59 34.51 -3.58
C SER A 410 9.90 34.21 -4.36
N ASP A 411 11.00 33.98 -3.66
CA ASP A 411 12.32 33.60 -4.20
C ASP A 411 12.53 32.08 -4.27
N ARG A 412 11.56 31.31 -3.77
CA ARG A 412 11.57 29.85 -3.72
C ARG A 412 10.55 29.23 -4.67
N VAL A 413 10.80 27.99 -5.02
CA VAL A 413 9.89 27.09 -5.73
C VAL A 413 9.58 25.90 -4.83
N ILE A 414 8.45 25.26 -5.07
CA ILE A 414 7.99 24.11 -4.30
C ILE A 414 8.33 22.85 -5.09
N THR A 415 8.88 21.87 -4.38
CA THR A 415 9.14 20.53 -4.90
C THR A 415 8.22 19.54 -4.21
N ALA A 416 7.70 18.58 -4.95
CA ALA A 416 6.81 17.54 -4.43
C ALA A 416 7.39 16.15 -4.74
N LYS A 417 7.30 15.24 -3.78
CA LYS A 417 7.71 13.83 -3.91
C LYS A 417 6.61 12.92 -3.38
N TYR A 418 6.19 11.95 -4.18
CA TYR A 418 5.29 10.90 -3.72
C TYR A 418 6.06 9.90 -2.84
N GLU A 419 5.64 9.77 -1.59
CA GLU A 419 6.19 8.82 -0.63
C GLU A 419 5.35 7.53 -0.61
N VAL A 420 4.02 7.67 -0.64
CA VAL A 420 3.05 6.57 -0.75
C VAL A 420 2.04 6.96 -1.82
N MET A 421 1.63 6.01 -2.66
CA MET A 421 0.60 6.25 -3.67
C MET A 421 -0.05 4.92 -4.03
N GLU A 422 -1.32 4.80 -3.69
CA GLU A 422 -2.19 3.66 -3.97
C GLU A 422 -3.59 4.25 -4.18
N LEU A 423 -4.01 4.42 -5.44
CA LEU A 423 -5.35 4.87 -5.81
C LEU A 423 -5.95 3.94 -6.86
N GLU A 424 -7.26 4.03 -7.11
CA GLU A 424 -7.89 3.33 -8.23
C GLU A 424 -7.17 3.62 -9.56
N ALA A 425 -6.69 2.57 -10.22
CA ALA A 425 -5.96 2.72 -11.48
C ALA A 425 -6.93 2.85 -12.67
N SER A 426 -6.73 3.89 -13.49
CA SER A 426 -7.44 4.05 -14.77
C SER A 426 -6.53 4.65 -15.83
N SER A 427 -6.82 4.39 -17.12
CA SER A 427 -5.95 4.78 -18.24
C SER A 427 -5.71 6.29 -18.36
N ASP A 428 -6.65 7.10 -17.90
CA ASP A 428 -6.63 8.56 -17.94
C ASP A 428 -6.72 9.19 -16.53
N CYS A 429 -6.67 8.39 -15.47
CA CYS A 429 -6.92 8.81 -14.10
C CYS A 429 -8.25 9.58 -13.98
N GLY A 430 -9.30 9.06 -14.64
CA GLY A 430 -10.62 9.68 -14.72
C GLY A 430 -11.50 9.44 -13.48
N PHE A 431 -11.19 8.41 -12.69
CA PHE A 431 -11.87 8.10 -11.43
C PHE A 431 -11.16 8.81 -10.27
N ASP A 432 -10.33 8.09 -9.53
CA ASP A 432 -9.58 8.64 -8.41
C ASP A 432 -8.22 9.17 -8.84
N TYR A 433 -7.86 10.36 -8.40
CA TYR A 433 -6.59 10.95 -8.78
C TYR A 433 -6.09 12.01 -7.80
N VAL A 434 -4.77 12.17 -7.78
CA VAL A 434 -4.11 13.37 -7.27
C VAL A 434 -3.52 14.14 -8.44
N GLU A 435 -3.81 15.44 -8.52
CA GLU A 435 -3.21 16.36 -9.47
C GLU A 435 -2.37 17.41 -8.74
N LEU A 436 -1.14 17.61 -9.21
CA LEU A 436 -0.27 18.67 -8.73
C LEU A 436 -0.31 19.83 -9.72
N ILE A 437 -0.66 21.04 -9.26
CA ILE A 437 -0.88 22.20 -10.11
C ILE A 437 0.03 23.34 -9.67
N ASP A 438 0.92 23.79 -10.55
CA ASP A 438 1.77 24.96 -10.35
C ASP A 438 0.96 26.24 -10.61
N GLY A 439 0.48 26.85 -9.52
CA GLY A 439 -0.36 28.03 -9.55
C GLY A 439 -1.04 28.29 -8.21
N ALA A 440 -1.71 29.45 -8.10
CA ALA A 440 -2.51 29.83 -6.93
C ALA A 440 -3.98 29.39 -7.06
N ASP A 441 -4.40 28.92 -8.23
CA ASP A 441 -5.74 28.44 -8.52
C ASP A 441 -5.71 27.22 -9.47
N LEU A 442 -6.85 26.54 -9.61
CA LEU A 442 -6.97 25.32 -10.41
C LEU A 442 -6.77 25.52 -11.93
N ASN A 443 -6.69 26.77 -12.41
CA ASN A 443 -6.32 27.06 -13.81
C ASN A 443 -4.79 27.14 -14.02
N GLY A 444 -4.01 26.84 -12.97
CA GLY A 444 -2.55 26.76 -13.04
C GLY A 444 -2.04 25.68 -13.98
N THR A 445 -0.71 25.56 -14.08
CA THR A 445 -0.10 24.56 -14.96
C THR A 445 -0.05 23.21 -14.25
N SER A 446 -0.79 22.21 -14.76
CA SER A 446 -0.69 20.84 -14.26
C SER A 446 0.73 20.28 -14.42
N LEU A 447 1.31 19.82 -13.32
CA LEU A 447 2.58 19.10 -13.25
C LEU A 447 2.38 17.60 -13.45
N GLY A 448 1.14 17.12 -13.37
CA GLY A 448 0.76 15.73 -13.57
C GLY A 448 -0.50 15.38 -12.80
N LYS A 449 -1.43 14.73 -13.49
CA LYS A 449 -2.58 14.04 -12.91
C LYS A 449 -2.25 12.56 -12.79
N VAL A 450 -2.38 11.99 -11.61
CA VAL A 450 -1.87 10.64 -11.31
C VAL A 450 -2.83 9.80 -10.46
N CYS A 451 -2.78 8.48 -10.68
CA CYS A 451 -3.61 7.44 -10.05
C CYS A 451 -2.86 6.09 -10.11
N GLY A 452 -3.40 5.04 -9.49
CA GLY A 452 -2.71 3.75 -9.43
C GLY A 452 -1.62 3.72 -8.35
N SER A 453 -0.57 2.92 -8.58
CA SER A 453 0.47 2.64 -7.59
C SER A 453 1.69 3.57 -7.71
N LYS A 454 2.50 3.66 -6.65
CA LYS A 454 3.72 4.48 -6.58
C LYS A 454 4.70 4.19 -7.70
N GLU A 455 4.76 2.97 -8.20
CA GLU A 455 5.67 2.55 -9.28
C GLU A 455 5.35 3.25 -10.62
N GLN A 456 4.11 3.70 -10.79
CA GLN A 456 3.64 4.42 -11.98
C GLN A 456 3.91 5.93 -11.88
N MET A 457 4.33 6.42 -10.70
CA MET A 457 4.59 7.83 -10.43
C MET A 457 6.00 8.25 -10.84
N PRO A 458 6.25 9.55 -11.06
CA PRO A 458 7.60 10.07 -11.21
C PRO A 458 8.47 9.71 -9.99
N LYS A 459 9.51 8.89 -10.18
CA LYS A 459 10.44 8.50 -9.10
C LYS A 459 11.22 9.68 -8.49
N GLY A 460 11.29 10.81 -9.20
CA GLY A 460 11.99 12.02 -8.78
C GLY A 460 11.05 13.12 -8.28
N ARG A 461 11.63 14.16 -7.67
CA ARG A 461 10.90 15.36 -7.28
C ARG A 461 10.33 16.08 -8.52
N LEU A 462 9.08 16.54 -8.39
CA LEU A 462 8.45 17.47 -9.32
C LEU A 462 8.68 18.89 -8.82
N TYR A 463 8.81 19.85 -9.73
CA TYR A 463 9.17 21.23 -9.41
C TYR A 463 8.15 22.18 -9.99
N THR A 464 7.67 23.11 -9.17
CA THR A 464 6.94 24.29 -9.64
C THR A 464 7.90 25.31 -10.25
N LYS A 465 7.37 26.23 -11.06
CA LYS A 465 8.04 27.46 -11.49
C LYS A 465 7.65 28.65 -10.63
N SER A 466 6.53 28.57 -9.93
CA SER A 466 6.05 29.57 -8.98
C SER A 466 6.31 29.17 -7.53
N SER A 467 6.01 30.07 -6.60
CA SER A 467 6.06 29.81 -5.16
C SER A 467 4.75 29.24 -4.60
N ASN A 468 3.86 28.74 -5.47
CA ASN A 468 2.56 28.17 -5.10
C ASN A 468 2.37 26.80 -5.75
N LEU A 469 1.80 25.86 -5.00
CA LEU A 469 1.43 24.53 -5.45
C LEU A 469 0.05 24.20 -4.89
N LEU A 470 -0.88 23.85 -5.78
CA LEU A 470 -2.11 23.17 -5.38
C LEU A 470 -1.94 21.67 -5.50
N VAL A 471 -2.37 20.95 -4.47
CA VAL A 471 -2.56 19.50 -4.51
C VAL A 471 -4.07 19.25 -4.53
N HIS A 472 -4.57 18.71 -5.64
CA HIS A 472 -5.99 18.44 -5.84
C HIS A 472 -6.24 16.94 -5.85
N PHE A 473 -6.94 16.44 -4.83
CA PHE A 473 -7.31 15.04 -4.71
C PHE A 473 -8.81 14.86 -4.89
N VAL A 474 -9.19 14.04 -5.86
CA VAL A 474 -10.60 13.76 -6.18
C VAL A 474 -10.82 12.27 -6.18
N THR A 475 -11.94 11.84 -5.59
CA THR A 475 -12.38 10.45 -5.61
C THR A 475 -13.82 10.32 -6.09
N ASP A 476 -14.14 9.18 -6.67
CA ASP A 476 -15.45 8.86 -7.21
C ASP A 476 -16.35 8.14 -6.19
N HIS A 477 -17.52 7.67 -6.61
CA HIS A 477 -18.53 7.04 -5.75
C HIS A 477 -18.32 5.53 -5.50
N THR A 478 -17.31 4.94 -6.12
CA THR A 478 -16.96 3.51 -6.09
C THR A 478 -15.49 3.32 -5.70
N LEU A 479 -15.07 2.05 -5.54
CA LEU A 479 -13.68 1.60 -5.40
C LEU A 479 -12.72 2.53 -4.65
N ASN A 480 -12.62 2.37 -3.33
CA ASN A 480 -11.61 3.05 -2.52
C ASN A 480 -10.47 2.10 -2.18
N GLU A 481 -9.54 1.93 -3.11
CA GLU A 481 -8.35 1.09 -2.88
C GLU A 481 -7.13 1.97 -2.60
N GLY A 482 -6.69 2.00 -1.34
CA GLY A 482 -5.39 2.52 -0.95
C GLY A 482 -5.38 3.92 -0.33
N ARG A 483 -4.20 4.56 -0.38
CA ARG A 483 -3.84 5.79 0.34
C ARG A 483 -2.71 6.52 -0.38
N PHE A 484 -2.50 7.80 -0.08
CA PHE A 484 -1.32 8.52 -0.58
C PHE A 484 -0.66 9.39 0.49
N LYS A 485 0.63 9.66 0.27
CA LYS A 485 1.45 10.57 1.07
C LYS A 485 2.44 11.29 0.16
N ILE A 486 2.43 12.62 0.20
CA ILE A 486 3.25 13.51 -0.62
C ILE A 486 4.06 14.41 0.30
N VAL A 487 5.37 14.45 0.10
CA VAL A 487 6.27 15.36 0.80
C VAL A 487 6.51 16.57 -0.07
N VAL A 488 6.25 17.77 0.46
CA VAL A 488 6.49 19.05 -0.20
C VAL A 488 7.62 19.80 0.50
N THR A 489 8.57 20.33 -0.28
CA THR A 489 9.65 21.19 0.22
C THR A 489 9.80 22.46 -0.60
N ALA A 490 10.14 23.58 0.03
CA ALA A 490 10.45 24.83 -0.65
C ALA A 490 11.97 25.04 -0.78
N THR A 491 12.45 25.17 -2.01
CA THR A 491 13.87 25.35 -2.32
C THR A 491 14.09 26.57 -3.22
N LEU A 492 15.33 27.02 -3.38
CA LEU A 492 15.62 28.14 -4.29
C LEU A 492 15.29 27.76 -5.75
N GLY A 493 14.77 28.72 -6.53
CA GLY A 493 14.42 28.49 -7.94
C GLY A 493 15.51 28.84 -8.95
N GLU A 494 15.19 28.67 -10.24
CA GLU A 494 16.07 29.01 -11.39
C GLU A 494 16.55 30.46 -11.35
N LYS A 495 15.71 31.40 -10.89
CA LYS A 495 16.06 32.82 -10.74
C LYS A 495 17.24 33.05 -9.79
N SER A 496 17.40 32.16 -8.82
CA SER A 496 18.47 32.19 -7.83
C SER A 496 19.66 31.30 -8.23
N GLY A 497 19.66 30.74 -9.45
CA GLY A 497 20.71 29.86 -9.96
C GLY A 497 20.56 28.37 -9.59
N CYS A 498 19.49 28.00 -8.88
CA CYS A 498 19.22 26.64 -8.45
C CYS A 498 18.34 25.93 -9.50
N GLY A 499 18.98 25.15 -10.37
CA GLY A 499 18.35 24.37 -11.43
C GLY A 499 18.07 25.12 -12.75
N GLY A 500 17.33 24.48 -13.66
CA GLY A 500 16.97 25.03 -14.98
C GLY A 500 17.50 24.21 -16.15
N THR A 501 17.31 24.70 -17.39
CA THR A 501 17.83 24.03 -18.61
C THR A 501 18.98 24.83 -19.22
N LEU A 502 20.13 24.20 -19.35
CA LEU A 502 21.38 24.76 -19.85
C LEU A 502 21.73 24.18 -21.22
N LYS A 503 22.39 24.97 -22.08
CA LYS A 503 22.82 24.52 -23.40
C LYS A 503 24.34 24.30 -23.42
N ALA A 504 24.77 23.11 -23.82
CA ALA A 504 26.18 22.82 -24.03
C ALA A 504 26.62 23.14 -25.46
N THR A 505 27.83 23.66 -25.60
CA THR A 505 28.50 23.91 -26.89
C THR A 505 29.90 23.29 -26.89
N GLY A 506 30.69 23.45 -27.95
CA GLY A 506 32.07 22.97 -27.96
C GLY A 506 32.99 23.62 -26.91
N ASP A 507 32.61 24.80 -26.40
CA ASP A 507 33.34 25.55 -25.38
C ASP A 507 32.91 25.16 -23.97
N TRP A 508 33.83 25.28 -23.01
CA TRP A 508 33.56 25.03 -21.60
C TRP A 508 32.66 26.11 -20.99
N ALA A 509 31.57 25.68 -20.36
CA ALA A 509 30.74 26.47 -19.48
C ALA A 509 30.79 25.90 -18.05
N THR A 510 30.40 26.68 -17.04
CA THR A 510 30.55 26.31 -15.61
C THR A 510 29.22 26.46 -14.86
N ILE A 511 28.96 25.54 -13.93
CA ILE A 511 27.83 25.54 -12.99
C ILE A 511 28.40 25.55 -11.56
N LYS A 512 27.74 26.32 -10.68
CA LYS A 512 28.00 26.43 -9.25
C LYS A 512 26.67 26.41 -8.49
N PRO A 513 26.63 25.96 -7.22
CA PRO A 513 25.43 26.10 -6.42
C PRO A 513 25.14 27.58 -6.12
N PRO A 514 23.89 27.93 -5.76
CA PRO A 514 23.58 29.26 -5.26
C PRO A 514 24.34 29.52 -3.96
N LEU A 515 25.03 30.66 -3.88
CA LEU A 515 25.85 31.04 -2.73
C LEU A 515 25.26 32.26 -2.01
N ASP A 516 25.38 32.26 -0.69
CA ASP A 516 25.05 33.36 0.18
C ASP A 516 26.09 34.50 0.08
N LYS A 517 25.93 35.52 0.93
CA LYS A 517 26.85 36.68 0.95
C LYS A 517 28.27 36.33 1.43
N ASN A 518 28.43 35.21 2.14
CA ASN A 518 29.70 34.73 2.66
C ASN A 518 30.38 33.75 1.67
N GLY A 519 29.72 33.42 0.56
CA GLY A 519 30.22 32.48 -0.44
C GLY A 519 29.98 31.01 -0.07
N GLN A 520 29.02 30.72 0.82
CA GLN A 520 28.60 29.38 1.19
C GLN A 520 27.25 29.04 0.54
N TYR A 521 27.00 27.77 0.21
CA TYR A 521 25.69 27.38 -0.30
C TYR A 521 24.62 27.43 0.79
N PHE A 522 23.36 27.63 0.38
CA PHE A 522 22.21 27.65 1.29
C PHE A 522 21.83 26.24 1.78
N HIS A 523 21.17 26.14 2.93
CA HIS A 523 20.57 24.90 3.44
C HIS A 523 19.29 24.53 2.66
N ASN A 524 18.87 23.26 2.72
CA ASN A 524 17.68 22.70 2.06
C ASN A 524 17.63 22.96 0.54
N LEU A 525 18.78 22.89 -0.12
CA LEU A 525 18.86 23.03 -1.57
C LEU A 525 18.49 21.72 -2.24
N HIS A 526 17.66 21.79 -3.27
CA HIS A 526 17.36 20.69 -4.18
C HIS A 526 17.50 21.18 -5.62
N CYS A 527 18.72 21.45 -6.06
CA CYS A 527 18.99 22.08 -7.35
C CYS A 527 19.19 21.05 -8.47
N GLY A 528 18.38 21.11 -9.52
CA GLY A 528 18.49 20.20 -10.68
C GLY A 528 18.68 20.93 -12.02
N TRP A 529 19.83 20.76 -12.66
CA TRP A 529 20.16 21.35 -13.96
C TRP A 529 20.13 20.32 -15.09
N ASN A 530 19.38 20.61 -16.15
CA ASN A 530 19.35 19.82 -17.38
C ASN A 530 20.29 20.42 -18.42
N ILE A 531 21.44 19.78 -18.64
CA ILE A 531 22.41 20.21 -19.65
C ILE A 531 22.08 19.50 -20.96
N VAL A 532 21.85 20.27 -22.04
CA VAL A 532 21.45 19.76 -23.36
C VAL A 532 22.45 20.19 -24.42
N GLY A 533 23.08 19.22 -25.08
CA GLY A 533 23.97 19.41 -26.22
C GLY A 533 23.27 19.28 -27.59
N PRO A 534 23.98 19.61 -28.69
CA PRO A 534 23.48 19.42 -30.05
C PRO A 534 23.20 17.95 -30.42
N GLU A 535 22.45 17.72 -31.50
CA GLU A 535 22.25 16.35 -32.02
C GLU A 535 23.59 15.67 -32.37
N LYS A 536 23.65 14.35 -32.16
CA LYS A 536 24.83 13.50 -32.42
C LYS A 536 26.09 13.92 -31.64
N THR A 537 25.91 14.54 -30.47
CA THR A 537 26.98 14.83 -29.51
C THR A 537 26.72 14.11 -28.19
N ILE A 538 27.76 14.02 -27.37
CA ILE A 538 27.68 13.68 -25.94
C ILE A 538 28.22 14.85 -25.12
N LEU A 539 28.06 14.82 -23.81
CA LEU A 539 28.57 15.82 -22.89
C LEU A 539 29.82 15.30 -22.20
N GLU A 540 30.79 16.18 -22.07
CA GLU A 540 31.95 16.01 -21.20
C GLU A 540 31.76 16.95 -20.00
N LEU A 541 31.75 16.37 -18.81
CA LEU A 541 31.52 17.03 -17.53
C LEU A 541 32.79 16.91 -16.68
N GLN A 542 33.25 18.01 -16.12
CA GLN A 542 34.48 18.04 -15.32
C GLN A 542 34.25 18.75 -13.99
N ILE A 543 34.36 18.02 -12.90
CA ILE A 543 34.33 18.59 -11.54
C ILE A 543 35.72 19.11 -11.23
N THR A 544 35.83 20.41 -11.00
CA THR A 544 37.12 21.11 -10.81
C THR A 544 37.34 21.60 -9.38
N LYS A 545 36.26 21.77 -8.62
CA LYS A 545 36.26 22.11 -7.20
C LYS A 545 35.09 21.40 -6.52
N LEU A 546 35.30 20.95 -5.29
CA LEU A 546 34.28 20.32 -4.44
C LEU A 546 34.67 20.62 -2.98
N ASP A 547 33.72 21.17 -2.22
CA ASP A 547 33.84 21.58 -0.81
C ASP A 547 32.43 21.55 -0.23
N THR A 548 32.09 20.49 0.49
CA THR A 548 30.75 20.15 0.98
C THR A 548 30.82 19.79 2.46
N GLU A 549 29.70 19.81 3.18
CA GLU A 549 29.68 19.46 4.60
C GLU A 549 30.37 18.12 4.89
N GLU A 550 31.29 18.16 5.87
CA GLU A 550 31.99 16.98 6.40
C GLU A 550 31.09 16.23 7.40
N LEU A 551 31.09 14.90 7.29
CA LEU A 551 30.34 14.03 8.21
C LEU A 551 31.06 13.96 9.57
N ASN A 552 30.62 14.78 10.54
CA ASN A 552 31.19 14.83 11.90
C ASN A 552 30.33 14.04 12.91
N GLU A 553 30.67 12.78 13.18
CA GLU A 553 29.96 11.96 14.19
C GLU A 553 30.56 12.07 15.61
N PRO A 554 29.73 12.00 16.67
CA PRO A 554 30.20 11.90 18.06
C PRO A 554 31.07 10.64 18.27
N PRO A 555 32.07 10.67 19.18
CA PRO A 555 32.90 9.51 19.45
C PRO A 555 32.08 8.27 19.87
N GLY A 556 32.15 7.20 19.08
CA GLY A 556 31.50 5.92 19.38
C GLY A 556 30.22 5.61 18.63
N VAL A 557 29.74 6.51 17.76
CA VAL A 557 28.68 6.22 16.79
C VAL A 557 29.32 5.66 15.52
N VAL A 558 28.70 4.63 14.94
CA VAL A 558 29.09 4.06 13.65
C VAL A 558 28.00 4.48 12.66
N PRO A 559 28.35 5.14 11.54
CA PRO A 559 27.36 5.54 10.55
C PRO A 559 26.57 4.32 10.04
N PRO A 560 25.29 4.48 9.67
CA PRO A 560 24.56 3.45 8.93
C PRO A 560 25.35 3.02 7.70
N GLU A 561 25.43 1.71 7.42
CA GLU A 561 26.17 1.21 6.24
C GLU A 561 25.68 1.90 4.96
N GLY A 562 26.56 2.64 4.29
CA GLY A 562 26.30 3.27 2.99
C GLY A 562 26.20 4.79 2.98
N LEU A 563 25.99 5.48 4.12
CA LEU A 563 25.98 6.95 4.15
C LEU A 563 27.42 7.49 4.14
N ARG A 564 27.82 8.19 3.07
CA ARG A 564 29.18 8.76 2.92
C ARG A 564 29.21 10.28 2.77
N CYS A 565 28.11 10.91 2.40
CA CYS A 565 28.01 12.35 2.16
C CYS A 565 26.77 12.88 2.88
N VAL A 566 26.89 14.02 3.57
CA VAL A 566 25.74 14.75 4.12
C VAL A 566 25.09 15.56 2.99
N ASP A 567 25.89 16.43 2.37
CA ASP A 567 25.51 17.18 1.17
C ASP A 567 26.17 16.57 -0.07
N ALA A 568 25.38 16.32 -1.13
CA ALA A 568 25.83 15.49 -2.24
C ALA A 568 25.51 16.07 -3.61
N LEU A 569 26.47 15.93 -4.53
CA LEU A 569 26.27 16.12 -5.96
C LEU A 569 26.06 14.77 -6.65
N ALA A 570 25.08 14.71 -7.55
CA ALA A 570 24.79 13.58 -8.40
C ALA A 570 24.69 14.00 -9.87
N ILE A 571 25.10 13.10 -10.76
CA ILE A 571 25.07 13.28 -12.21
C ILE A 571 24.34 12.08 -12.82
N TYR A 572 23.30 12.34 -13.60
CA TYR A 572 22.51 11.34 -14.29
C TYR A 572 22.64 11.48 -15.81
N ASP A 573 22.77 10.36 -16.51
CA ASP A 573 22.90 10.25 -17.97
C ASP A 573 21.52 10.39 -18.66
N GLY A 574 20.93 11.58 -18.59
CA GLY A 574 19.62 11.84 -19.21
C GLY A 574 18.97 13.12 -18.70
N TYR A 575 17.64 13.24 -18.84
CA TYR A 575 16.90 14.48 -18.57
C TYR A 575 16.46 14.66 -17.11
N LYS A 576 16.58 13.63 -16.26
CA LYS A 576 15.96 13.58 -14.93
C LYS A 576 16.74 12.66 -13.98
N SER A 577 16.45 12.76 -12.68
CA SER A 577 17.04 11.93 -11.62
C SER A 577 16.69 10.43 -11.68
N PHE A 578 15.75 10.01 -12.52
CA PHE A 578 15.51 8.58 -12.81
C PHE A 578 16.36 8.07 -13.99
N SER A 579 17.12 8.93 -14.67
CA SER A 579 18.01 8.50 -15.76
C SER A 579 19.18 7.68 -15.18
N PRO A 580 19.87 6.84 -15.96
CA PRO A 580 20.99 6.04 -15.44
C PRO A 580 22.03 6.90 -14.73
N LEU A 581 22.31 6.60 -13.47
CA LEU A 581 23.27 7.34 -12.65
C LEU A 581 24.69 7.24 -13.26
N LEU A 582 25.37 8.37 -13.48
CA LEU A 582 26.78 8.42 -13.88
C LEU A 582 27.70 8.47 -12.67
N ALA A 583 27.31 9.23 -11.66
CA ALA A 583 27.98 9.33 -10.37
C ALA A 583 26.99 9.90 -9.33
N SER A 584 26.94 9.31 -8.12
CA SER A 584 26.23 9.83 -6.95
C SER A 584 27.22 10.03 -5.80
N ASP A 585 26.73 10.60 -4.69
CA ASP A 585 27.47 10.71 -3.42
C ASP A 585 28.83 11.36 -3.64
N ILE A 586 28.84 12.40 -4.47
CA ILE A 586 30.03 13.20 -4.76
C ILE A 586 30.08 14.34 -3.75
N CYS A 587 30.86 14.13 -2.70
CA CYS A 587 31.22 15.11 -1.67
C CYS A 587 32.75 15.15 -1.45
N GLU A 588 33.24 16.12 -0.68
CA GLU A 588 34.67 16.27 -0.38
C GLU A 588 35.30 14.97 0.16
N ASP A 589 34.65 14.30 1.11
CA ASP A 589 35.10 13.04 1.71
C ASP A 589 35.22 11.89 0.69
N SER A 590 34.36 11.88 -0.33
CA SER A 590 34.33 10.82 -1.34
C SER A 590 35.46 10.94 -2.38
N VAL A 591 35.90 12.17 -2.69
CA VAL A 591 36.87 12.45 -3.77
C VAL A 591 38.26 12.79 -3.23
N GLY A 592 38.33 13.49 -2.09
CA GLY A 592 39.56 14.06 -1.55
C GLY A 592 40.31 14.93 -2.59
N ALA A 593 41.64 14.82 -2.62
CA ALA A 593 42.50 15.62 -3.51
C ALA A 593 42.56 15.17 -5.00
N LYS A 594 41.65 14.31 -5.47
CA LYS A 594 41.70 13.70 -6.81
C LYS A 594 41.09 14.54 -7.95
N LEU A 595 40.82 15.83 -7.71
CA LEU A 595 40.26 16.72 -8.73
C LEU A 595 41.33 17.18 -9.75
N PRO A 596 40.98 17.38 -11.03
CA PRO A 596 39.63 17.32 -11.58
C PRO A 596 39.18 15.90 -11.97
N LEU A 597 37.88 15.62 -11.80
CA LEU A 597 37.24 14.37 -12.25
C LEU A 597 36.45 14.63 -13.54
N THR A 598 36.70 13.83 -14.58
CA THR A 598 36.02 13.94 -15.87
C THR A 598 35.07 12.76 -16.11
N TYR A 599 33.87 13.07 -16.61
CA TYR A 599 32.79 12.13 -16.94
C TYR A 599 32.25 12.40 -18.35
N HIS A 600 31.90 11.34 -19.06
CA HIS A 600 31.25 11.38 -20.37
C HIS A 600 29.88 10.73 -20.31
N THR A 601 28.86 11.43 -20.83
CA THR A 601 27.51 10.89 -21.00
C THR A 601 27.44 9.94 -22.19
N SER A 602 26.44 9.07 -22.22
CA SER A 602 26.13 8.23 -23.40
C SER A 602 25.26 8.96 -24.43
N HIS A 603 24.58 10.03 -24.02
CA HIS A 603 23.73 10.84 -24.89
C HIS A 603 24.03 12.34 -24.78
N ARG A 604 23.35 13.18 -25.58
CA ARG A 604 23.52 14.64 -25.58
C ARG A 604 23.02 15.35 -24.31
N VAL A 605 22.53 14.63 -23.30
CA VAL A 605 21.84 15.23 -22.15
C VAL A 605 22.36 14.65 -20.84
N ALA A 606 22.55 15.51 -19.85
CA ALA A 606 22.82 15.15 -18.46
C ALA A 606 21.91 15.93 -17.52
N HIS A 607 21.53 15.30 -16.41
CA HIS A 607 20.86 15.94 -15.29
C HIS A 607 21.85 15.98 -14.12
N VAL A 608 22.25 17.17 -13.73
CA VAL A 608 23.12 17.41 -12.57
C VAL A 608 22.23 17.83 -11.41
N TYR A 609 22.37 17.18 -10.27
CA TYR A 609 21.52 17.38 -9.10
C TYR A 609 22.39 17.60 -7.85
N PHE A 610 22.09 18.64 -7.09
CA PHE A 610 22.77 18.95 -5.83
C PHE A 610 21.74 19.08 -4.71
N GLU A 611 21.98 18.36 -3.61
CA GLU A 611 21.14 18.33 -2.43
C GLU A 611 21.93 18.73 -1.18
N SER A 612 21.33 19.57 -0.34
CA SER A 612 21.86 19.91 0.98
C SER A 612 20.81 19.75 2.08
N ASP A 613 21.25 19.46 3.30
CA ASP A 613 20.37 19.23 4.44
C ASP A 613 19.93 20.52 5.17
N VAL A 614 19.34 20.38 6.36
CA VAL A 614 18.78 21.49 7.16
C VAL A 614 19.84 22.36 7.84
N SER A 615 21.08 21.90 7.91
CA SER A 615 22.23 22.55 8.54
C SER A 615 23.45 22.41 7.63
N GLY A 616 24.65 22.75 8.10
CA GLY A 616 25.87 22.58 7.32
C GLY A 616 25.99 23.45 6.05
N SER A 617 27.15 24.05 5.84
CA SER A 617 27.41 24.75 4.57
C SER A 617 28.90 24.98 4.32
N ALA A 618 29.27 24.91 3.04
CA ALA A 618 30.62 25.13 2.55
C ALA A 618 30.60 25.84 1.19
N THR A 619 31.73 25.93 0.45
CA THR A 619 31.77 26.69 -0.82
C THR A 619 31.19 25.95 -2.03
N GLY A 620 30.80 24.69 -1.87
CA GLY A 620 30.08 23.89 -2.86
C GLY A 620 30.98 23.32 -3.96
N PHE A 621 30.44 23.25 -5.18
CA PHE A 621 31.14 22.66 -6.33
C PHE A 621 31.36 23.63 -7.50
N GLU A 622 32.36 23.34 -8.33
CA GLU A 622 32.53 23.94 -9.65
C GLU A 622 32.58 22.83 -10.72
N LEU A 623 31.49 22.67 -11.46
CA LEU A 623 31.36 21.71 -12.55
C LEU A 623 31.40 22.42 -13.90
N ARG A 624 32.35 22.03 -14.76
CA ARG A 624 32.44 22.51 -16.13
C ARG A 624 31.82 21.51 -17.09
N TYR A 625 31.20 21.98 -18.16
CA TYR A 625 30.57 21.13 -19.17
C TYR A 625 30.80 21.65 -20.58
N ARG A 626 30.88 20.73 -21.55
CA ARG A 626 30.88 21.01 -22.99
C ARG A 626 30.31 19.83 -23.79
N SER A 627 29.97 20.05 -25.05
CA SER A 627 29.56 19.00 -25.99
C SER A 627 30.74 18.53 -26.84
N ILE A 628 30.91 17.22 -26.96
CA ILE A 628 31.95 16.57 -27.78
C ILE A 628 31.33 15.52 -28.71
N LYS A 629 32.12 15.00 -29.66
CA LYS A 629 31.69 13.87 -30.49
C LYS A 629 31.77 12.56 -29.71
N PRO A 630 30.80 11.65 -29.86
CA PRO A 630 30.83 10.35 -29.20
C PRO A 630 31.96 9.46 -29.70
N ASP A 631 32.57 8.72 -28.77
CA ASP A 631 33.59 7.70 -29.05
C ASP A 631 32.99 6.35 -29.50
N CYS A 632 31.74 6.10 -29.13
CA CYS A 632 30.99 4.89 -29.41
C CYS A 632 29.48 5.18 -29.44
N GLY A 633 28.69 4.30 -30.06
CA GLY A 633 27.28 4.54 -30.31
C GLY A 633 27.01 5.12 -31.70
N ASP A 634 25.93 4.69 -32.35
CA ASP A 634 25.55 5.13 -33.69
C ASP A 634 24.07 4.84 -34.00
N TRP A 635 23.58 5.39 -35.11
CA TRP A 635 22.26 5.11 -35.68
C TRP A 635 22.37 4.05 -36.78
N LEU A 636 21.82 2.87 -36.52
CA LEU A 636 21.77 1.74 -37.46
C LEU A 636 20.40 1.68 -38.13
N VAL A 637 20.36 1.12 -39.35
CA VAL A 637 19.10 0.95 -40.10
C VAL A 637 18.93 -0.53 -40.41
N ALA A 638 17.81 -1.11 -39.95
CA ALA A 638 17.47 -2.50 -40.21
C ALA A 638 16.87 -2.68 -41.61
N THR A 639 17.24 -3.78 -42.27
CA THR A 639 16.69 -4.23 -43.56
C THR A 639 16.10 -5.64 -43.45
N THR A 640 15.43 -6.13 -44.50
CA THR A 640 14.89 -7.51 -44.54
C THR A 640 15.98 -8.58 -44.53
N GLU A 641 17.19 -8.24 -45.01
CA GLU A 641 18.36 -9.10 -44.93
C GLU A 641 19.04 -9.00 -43.56
N SER A 642 19.60 -10.11 -43.09
CA SER A 642 20.31 -10.17 -41.81
C SER A 642 21.63 -9.41 -41.87
N GLN A 643 21.80 -8.41 -41.01
CA GLN A 643 23.00 -7.60 -40.86
C GLN A 643 23.70 -7.92 -39.53
N THR A 644 25.03 -7.84 -39.47
CA THR A 644 25.80 -8.16 -38.25
C THR A 644 26.58 -6.94 -37.75
N PHE A 645 26.64 -6.76 -36.43
CA PHE A 645 27.38 -5.70 -35.75
C PHE A 645 28.20 -6.27 -34.59
N THR A 646 29.41 -5.73 -34.38
CA THR A 646 30.33 -6.15 -33.31
C THR A 646 30.84 -4.94 -32.54
N TYR A 647 30.87 -5.06 -31.22
CA TYR A 647 31.38 -4.04 -30.31
C TYR A 647 32.43 -4.63 -29.36
N GLN A 648 33.41 -3.80 -29.00
CA GLN A 648 34.39 -4.05 -27.96
C GLN A 648 34.70 -2.74 -27.21
N SER A 649 34.75 -2.78 -25.88
CA SER A 649 35.06 -1.63 -25.04
C SER A 649 36.54 -1.23 -25.08
N LYS A 650 36.84 0.03 -24.76
CA LYS A 650 38.20 0.56 -24.68
C LYS A 650 38.96 -0.06 -23.48
N GLN A 651 40.25 -0.33 -23.68
CA GLN A 651 41.20 -0.76 -22.65
C GLN A 651 42.20 0.38 -22.41
N ASN A 652 41.92 1.30 -21.48
CA ASN A 652 42.92 2.19 -20.88
C ASN A 652 42.34 3.06 -19.76
N LYS A 653 42.99 3.11 -18.59
CA LYS A 653 42.75 4.13 -17.57
C LYS A 653 43.51 5.41 -17.92
N ASP A 654 42.79 6.48 -18.24
CA ASP A 654 43.34 7.81 -18.01
C ASP A 654 43.34 8.06 -16.49
N LYS A 655 44.49 8.45 -15.91
CA LYS A 655 44.66 8.56 -14.44
C LYS A 655 43.80 9.66 -13.80
N HIS A 656 43.17 10.52 -14.62
CA HIS A 656 42.30 11.63 -14.22
C HIS A 656 40.82 11.41 -14.61
N SER A 657 40.46 10.22 -15.10
CA SER A 657 39.07 9.87 -15.38
C SER A 657 38.38 9.42 -14.08
N GLY A 658 37.33 10.14 -13.68
CA GLY A 658 36.43 9.69 -12.60
C GLY A 658 35.48 8.58 -13.05
N GLN A 659 35.42 8.32 -14.35
CA GLN A 659 34.54 7.36 -14.96
C GLN A 659 35.12 5.93 -14.91
N THR A 660 34.45 5.05 -14.18
CA THR A 660 34.78 3.61 -14.06
C THR A 660 34.19 2.77 -15.19
N ASN A 661 33.17 3.28 -15.89
CA ASN A 661 32.41 2.53 -16.88
C ASN A 661 32.28 3.33 -18.19
N GLN A 662 32.63 2.71 -19.31
CA GLN A 662 32.36 3.24 -20.64
C GLN A 662 30.89 2.97 -20.99
N ARG A 663 30.15 4.04 -21.27
CA ARG A 663 28.76 3.93 -21.73
C ARG A 663 28.60 4.26 -23.20
N CYS A 664 27.86 3.44 -23.91
CA CYS A 664 27.60 3.58 -25.35
C CYS A 664 26.11 3.37 -25.62
N GLN A 665 25.58 4.09 -26.61
CA GLN A 665 24.17 4.02 -27.00
C GLN A 665 24.05 3.86 -28.52
N TRP A 666 23.39 2.79 -28.97
CA TRP A 666 23.02 2.58 -30.37
C TRP A 666 21.51 2.63 -30.52
N VAL A 667 21.03 3.17 -31.64
CA VAL A 667 19.61 3.14 -32.00
C VAL A 667 19.47 2.48 -33.37
N ILE A 668 18.71 1.40 -33.44
CA ILE A 668 18.41 0.68 -34.67
C ILE A 668 17.01 1.09 -35.10
N GLN A 669 16.84 1.62 -36.30
CA GLN A 669 15.55 2.06 -36.82
C GLN A 669 15.10 1.27 -38.05
N SER A 670 13.81 0.96 -38.10
CA SER A 670 13.13 0.39 -39.25
C SER A 670 12.59 1.50 -40.17
N LYS A 671 13.00 1.48 -41.45
CA LYS A 671 12.46 2.41 -42.47
C LYS A 671 11.05 2.05 -42.92
N SER A 672 10.71 0.76 -42.88
CA SER A 672 9.39 0.23 -43.25
C SER A 672 8.38 0.25 -42.10
N GLN A 673 8.74 0.83 -40.95
CA GLN A 673 7.87 0.93 -39.78
C GLN A 673 7.47 -0.43 -39.18
N THR A 674 8.27 -1.45 -39.43
CA THR A 674 8.09 -2.82 -38.94
C THR A 674 9.03 -3.14 -37.77
N PRO A 675 8.65 -4.08 -36.89
CA PRO A 675 9.49 -4.61 -35.82
C PRO A 675 10.87 -5.10 -36.29
N ILE A 676 11.81 -5.08 -35.35
CA ILE A 676 13.20 -5.47 -35.52
C ILE A 676 13.43 -6.75 -34.72
N TRP A 677 13.98 -7.76 -35.38
CA TRP A 677 14.47 -8.98 -34.76
C TRP A 677 15.97 -8.83 -34.49
N LEU A 678 16.39 -9.09 -33.26
CA LEU A 678 17.77 -9.04 -32.78
C LEU A 678 18.19 -10.38 -32.22
N HIS A 679 19.40 -10.83 -32.54
CA HIS A 679 19.98 -12.04 -31.96
C HIS A 679 21.47 -11.84 -31.66
N PHE A 680 21.86 -12.08 -30.42
CA PHE A 680 23.23 -11.99 -29.96
C PHE A 680 23.91 -13.35 -30.04
N SER A 681 24.91 -13.49 -30.90
CA SER A 681 25.68 -14.72 -31.07
C SER A 681 26.80 -14.86 -30.04
N THR A 682 27.34 -13.74 -29.56
CA THR A 682 28.36 -13.70 -28.51
C THR A 682 28.08 -12.53 -27.58
N ILE A 683 28.09 -12.77 -26.27
CA ILE A 683 27.97 -11.74 -25.22
C ILE A 683 29.05 -12.01 -24.18
N HIS A 684 29.75 -10.95 -23.76
CA HIS A 684 30.68 -11.00 -22.66
C HIS A 684 30.74 -9.62 -21.99
N PHE A 685 30.11 -9.48 -20.82
CA PHE A 685 30.12 -8.30 -19.97
C PHE A 685 30.54 -8.70 -18.55
N PRO A 686 31.83 -8.63 -18.21
CA PRO A 686 32.32 -8.97 -16.87
C PRO A 686 31.63 -8.11 -15.80
N THR A 687 31.08 -8.76 -14.78
CA THR A 687 30.35 -8.14 -13.65
C THR A 687 30.94 -8.68 -12.34
N VAL A 688 31.04 -7.82 -11.33
CA VAL A 688 31.45 -8.12 -9.96
C VAL A 688 30.24 -8.52 -9.13
N ASP A 689 29.15 -7.74 -9.22
CA ASP A 689 27.96 -7.91 -8.38
C ASP A 689 27.07 -9.07 -8.84
N GLY A 690 27.12 -9.43 -10.13
CA GLY A 690 26.40 -10.57 -10.70
C GLY A 690 24.90 -10.33 -10.92
N ASP A 691 24.35 -9.23 -10.41
CA ASP A 691 22.99 -8.72 -10.61
C ASP A 691 22.87 -7.75 -11.80
N CYS A 692 23.98 -7.48 -12.49
CA CYS A 692 24.08 -6.57 -13.62
C CYS A 692 23.86 -5.08 -13.27
N SER A 693 24.11 -4.68 -12.02
CA SER A 693 24.10 -3.28 -11.59
C SER A 693 25.34 -2.50 -12.06
N ASP A 694 26.51 -3.15 -12.02
CA ASP A 694 27.81 -2.56 -12.37
C ASP A 694 28.13 -2.55 -13.88
N ALA A 695 27.93 -3.68 -14.55
CA ALA A 695 28.26 -3.88 -15.97
C ALA A 695 27.13 -4.60 -16.69
N TYR A 696 26.67 -4.06 -17.82
CA TYR A 696 25.52 -4.62 -18.53
C TYR A 696 25.42 -4.18 -19.99
N ILE A 697 24.61 -4.94 -20.73
CA ILE A 697 23.96 -4.52 -21.97
C ILE A 697 22.44 -4.47 -21.73
N GLU A 698 21.84 -3.36 -22.11
CA GLU A 698 20.40 -3.12 -22.03
C GLU A 698 19.83 -2.94 -23.44
N VAL A 699 18.74 -3.65 -23.74
CA VAL A 699 18.01 -3.56 -25.01
C VAL A 699 16.59 -3.12 -24.70
N ARG A 700 16.13 -2.02 -25.29
CA ARG A 700 14.82 -1.43 -25.00
C ARG A 700 14.08 -0.93 -26.24
N ASP A 701 12.77 -1.10 -26.22
CA ASP A 701 11.86 -0.56 -27.23
C ASP A 701 11.83 0.98 -27.17
N VAL A 702 12.00 1.64 -28.31
CA VAL A 702 11.98 3.10 -28.42
C VAL A 702 11.24 3.59 -29.66
N GLY A 703 10.90 4.87 -29.69
CA GLY A 703 10.17 5.49 -30.80
C GLY A 703 8.65 5.53 -30.58
N LEU A 704 7.97 6.26 -31.46
CA LEU A 704 6.53 6.52 -31.35
C LEU A 704 5.74 5.26 -31.71
N ILE A 705 4.90 4.80 -30.78
CA ILE A 705 4.06 3.61 -30.94
C ILE A 705 3.13 3.75 -32.15
N SER A 706 2.52 4.92 -32.30
CA SER A 706 1.61 5.26 -33.41
C SER A 706 2.22 5.15 -34.81
N LYS A 707 3.55 5.12 -34.92
CA LYS A 707 4.23 5.00 -36.21
C LYS A 707 4.58 3.56 -36.57
N CYS A 708 4.41 2.58 -35.69
CA CYS A 708 4.70 1.18 -35.97
C CYS A 708 3.44 0.53 -36.54
N GLN A 709 3.46 0.10 -37.81
CA GLN A 709 2.26 -0.34 -38.56
C GLN A 709 2.11 -1.86 -38.68
N HIS A 710 2.79 -2.61 -37.81
CA HIS A 710 2.77 -4.07 -37.79
C HIS A 710 1.88 -4.61 -36.64
N PRO A 711 1.18 -5.74 -36.80
CA PRO A 711 0.34 -6.31 -35.73
C PRO A 711 1.10 -6.75 -34.47
N ALA A 712 2.42 -6.96 -34.57
CA ALA A 712 3.32 -7.22 -33.44
C ALA A 712 3.80 -5.94 -32.73
N CYS A 713 3.40 -4.75 -33.19
CA CYS A 713 3.72 -3.52 -32.49
C CYS A 713 2.91 -3.37 -31.20
N ALA A 714 3.50 -2.66 -30.24
CA ALA A 714 2.82 -2.18 -29.04
C ALA A 714 1.55 -1.39 -29.43
N LYS A 715 0.52 -1.48 -28.59
CA LYS A 715 -0.67 -0.61 -28.69
C LYS A 715 -0.61 0.48 -27.63
N GLU A 716 -0.03 0.17 -26.48
CA GLU A 716 0.11 1.06 -25.32
C GLU A 716 1.57 1.23 -24.90
N SER A 717 1.85 2.25 -24.08
CA SER A 717 3.21 2.51 -23.58
C SER A 717 3.74 1.42 -22.65
N SER A 718 2.85 0.75 -21.92
CA SER A 718 3.11 -0.40 -21.05
C SER A 718 3.63 -1.63 -21.80
N ASP A 719 3.33 -1.75 -23.10
CA ASP A 719 3.75 -2.89 -23.94
C ASP A 719 5.24 -2.84 -24.32
N ARG A 720 5.97 -1.78 -23.97
CA ARG A 720 7.40 -1.65 -24.32
C ARG A 720 8.24 -2.62 -23.49
N LYS A 721 9.18 -3.29 -24.17
CA LYS A 721 10.08 -4.24 -23.52
C LYS A 721 11.43 -3.62 -23.24
N THR A 722 11.98 -3.90 -22.06
CA THR A 722 13.35 -3.60 -21.66
C THR A 722 14.01 -4.89 -21.16
N TYR A 723 15.25 -5.14 -21.53
CA TYR A 723 16.04 -6.28 -21.07
C TYR A 723 17.41 -5.78 -20.66
N ARG A 724 17.90 -6.14 -19.47
CA ARG A 724 19.26 -5.82 -19.00
C ARG A 724 19.99 -7.09 -18.59
N ILE A 725 21.14 -7.35 -19.18
CA ILE A 725 21.89 -8.59 -18.95
C ILE A 725 23.40 -8.31 -18.82
N CYS A 726 24.09 -9.24 -18.18
CA CYS A 726 25.53 -9.20 -17.96
C CYS A 726 26.12 -10.61 -17.97
N GLY A 727 27.44 -10.72 -17.81
CA GLY A 727 28.17 -11.97 -17.88
C GLY A 727 28.35 -12.48 -19.31
N SER A 728 28.45 -13.80 -19.45
CA SER A 728 28.67 -14.48 -20.75
C SER A 728 27.50 -15.39 -21.15
N THR A 729 26.36 -15.25 -20.47
CA THR A 729 25.21 -16.12 -20.67
C THR A 729 24.50 -15.75 -21.98
N PRO A 730 24.25 -16.71 -22.89
CA PRO A 730 23.49 -16.46 -24.11
C PRO A 730 22.07 -15.96 -23.81
N PHE A 731 21.55 -15.09 -24.67
CA PHE A 731 20.22 -14.50 -24.53
C PHE A 731 19.33 -14.87 -25.72
N PRO A 732 18.03 -15.19 -25.50
CA PRO A 732 17.09 -15.48 -26.58
C PRO A 732 16.95 -14.30 -27.57
N PRO A 733 16.50 -14.53 -28.81
CA PRO A 733 16.27 -13.44 -29.74
C PRO A 733 15.25 -12.42 -29.23
N TYR A 734 15.54 -11.12 -29.39
CA TYR A 734 14.64 -10.02 -29.02
C TYR A 734 13.85 -9.57 -30.25
N ILE A 735 12.52 -9.54 -30.12
CA ILE A 735 11.61 -8.99 -31.12
C ILE A 735 11.02 -7.71 -30.55
N SER A 736 11.34 -6.58 -31.19
CA SER A 736 10.85 -5.27 -30.76
C SER A 736 9.34 -5.15 -30.91
N ASN A 737 8.71 -4.41 -30.00
CA ASN A 737 7.31 -4.01 -30.14
C ASN A 737 7.19 -2.63 -30.81
N THR A 738 8.30 -2.05 -31.25
CA THR A 738 8.36 -0.72 -31.85
C THR A 738 9.20 -0.71 -33.13
N MET A 739 9.12 0.39 -33.90
CA MET A 739 9.93 0.56 -35.11
C MET A 739 11.42 0.85 -34.85
N ALA A 740 11.81 1.04 -33.58
CA ALA A 740 13.17 1.37 -33.23
C ALA A 740 13.56 0.72 -31.91
N VAL A 741 14.79 0.21 -31.83
CA VAL A 741 15.34 -0.38 -30.60
C VAL A 741 16.55 0.42 -30.19
N GLN A 742 16.66 0.72 -28.91
CA GLN A 742 17.85 1.30 -28.32
C GLN A 742 18.62 0.22 -27.58
N ILE A 743 19.93 0.21 -27.78
CA ILE A 743 20.88 -0.63 -27.07
C ILE A 743 21.80 0.28 -26.27
N THR A 744 21.82 0.12 -24.96
CA THR A 744 22.71 0.86 -24.05
C THR A 744 23.68 -0.13 -23.42
N THR A 745 24.96 0.22 -23.32
CA THR A 745 25.94 -0.61 -22.60
C THR A 745 26.59 0.17 -21.48
N SER A 746 26.87 -0.49 -20.36
CA SER A 746 27.78 -0.04 -19.31
C SER A 746 28.90 -1.08 -19.19
N ALA A 747 30.10 -0.76 -19.69
CA ALA A 747 31.24 -1.65 -19.67
C ALA A 747 32.29 -1.15 -18.67
N ILE A 748 32.69 -1.96 -17.70
CA ILE A 748 33.78 -1.61 -16.78
C ILE A 748 35.06 -1.38 -17.59
N ILE A 749 35.73 -0.26 -17.32
CA ILE A 749 37.01 0.09 -17.95
C ILE A 749 38.11 -0.55 -17.10
N ASN A 750 38.62 -1.70 -17.54
CA ASN A 750 39.69 -2.44 -16.88
C ASN A 750 40.83 -2.82 -17.84
N ASP A 751 42.01 -3.08 -17.29
CA ASP A 751 43.23 -3.35 -18.05
C ASP A 751 43.31 -4.81 -18.55
N SER A 752 42.54 -5.74 -17.97
CA SER A 752 42.67 -7.18 -18.24
C SER A 752 41.53 -7.82 -19.03
N ASP A 753 40.32 -7.25 -18.99
CA ASP A 753 39.13 -7.84 -19.64
C ASP A 753 38.20 -6.78 -20.22
N SER A 754 37.81 -6.94 -21.48
CA SER A 754 36.99 -5.97 -22.22
C SER A 754 35.62 -6.54 -22.53
N ALA A 755 34.58 -5.75 -22.28
CA ALA A 755 33.23 -6.11 -22.66
C ALA A 755 33.10 -6.16 -24.19
N ARG A 756 32.40 -7.16 -24.71
CA ARG A 756 32.20 -7.36 -26.15
C ARG A 756 30.89 -8.07 -26.45
N PHE A 757 30.30 -7.75 -27.60
CA PHE A 757 29.18 -8.51 -28.15
C PHE A 757 29.19 -8.54 -29.67
N THR A 758 28.56 -9.57 -30.22
CA THR A 758 28.23 -9.67 -31.65
C THR A 758 26.75 -9.93 -31.77
N MET A 759 26.07 -9.12 -32.58
CA MET A 759 24.63 -9.15 -32.77
C MET A 759 24.29 -9.15 -34.25
N SER A 760 23.28 -9.93 -34.60
CA SER A 760 22.61 -9.89 -35.89
C SER A 760 21.24 -9.22 -35.76
N TYR A 761 20.85 -8.42 -36.74
CA TYR A 761 19.59 -7.69 -36.75
C TYR A 761 18.97 -7.65 -38.15
N ARG A 762 17.63 -7.69 -38.21
CA ARG A 762 16.83 -7.58 -39.43
C ARG A 762 15.39 -7.15 -39.12
N LEU A 763 14.64 -6.79 -40.16
CA LEU A 763 13.20 -6.60 -40.07
C LEU A 763 12.46 -7.93 -39.86
N LEU A 764 11.39 -7.90 -39.08
CA LEU A 764 10.47 -9.02 -38.91
C LEU A 764 9.53 -9.07 -40.13
N ASP A 765 9.93 -9.78 -41.20
CA ASP A 765 9.11 -9.95 -42.41
C ASP A 765 8.90 -11.44 -42.69
N GLY A 766 7.69 -11.93 -42.40
CA GLY A 766 7.28 -13.34 -42.51
C GLY A 766 7.39 -14.17 -41.22
N CYS A 767 6.53 -15.18 -41.09
CA CYS A 767 6.48 -16.05 -39.91
C CYS A 767 7.30 -17.35 -40.03
N ASN A 768 7.88 -17.60 -41.21
CA ASN A 768 8.69 -18.79 -41.47
C ASN A 768 10.07 -18.65 -40.82
N ARG A 769 10.48 -19.65 -40.04
CA ARG A 769 11.77 -19.62 -39.36
C ARG A 769 12.39 -21.01 -39.22
N THR A 770 13.71 -21.05 -39.19
CA THR A 770 14.47 -22.27 -38.90
C THR A 770 15.26 -22.04 -37.62
N VAL A 771 15.10 -22.95 -36.65
CA VAL A 771 15.79 -22.94 -35.37
C VAL A 771 16.80 -24.08 -35.38
N ILE A 772 18.08 -23.73 -35.33
CA ILE A 772 19.18 -24.68 -35.22
C ILE A 772 19.54 -24.80 -33.74
N THR A 773 19.16 -25.92 -33.12
CA THR A 773 19.30 -26.09 -31.67
C THR A 773 20.73 -26.43 -31.22
N GLN A 774 21.69 -26.46 -32.15
CA GLN A 774 23.12 -26.45 -31.82
C GLN A 774 23.53 -25.13 -31.17
N ASP A 775 22.97 -24.02 -31.65
CA ASP A 775 23.29 -22.67 -31.16
C ASP A 775 22.35 -22.27 -30.01
N VAL A 776 21.08 -22.68 -30.11
CA VAL A 776 20.03 -22.33 -29.13
C VAL A 776 19.29 -23.61 -28.70
N PRO A 777 19.81 -24.33 -27.68
CA PRO A 777 19.39 -25.71 -27.38
C PRO A 777 18.02 -25.81 -26.69
N SER A 778 17.45 -24.70 -26.25
CA SER A 778 16.10 -24.56 -25.71
C SER A 778 15.62 -23.14 -26.01
N GLY A 779 14.32 -22.90 -26.02
CA GLY A 779 13.81 -21.56 -26.28
C GLY A 779 12.29 -21.49 -26.26
N ARG A 780 11.77 -20.27 -26.39
CA ARG A 780 10.34 -20.01 -26.56
C ARG A 780 9.97 -19.77 -28.02
N LEU A 781 8.85 -20.32 -28.44
CA LEU A 781 8.26 -20.16 -29.77
C LEU A 781 6.80 -19.76 -29.64
N THR A 782 6.46 -18.64 -30.26
CA THR A 782 5.10 -18.12 -30.30
C THR A 782 4.56 -18.07 -31.72
N SER A 783 3.24 -18.08 -31.85
CA SER A 783 2.56 -17.67 -33.09
C SER A 783 2.96 -16.24 -33.47
N PRO A 784 2.84 -15.88 -34.76
CA PRO A 784 3.02 -14.49 -35.18
C PRO A 784 2.14 -13.56 -34.34
N ASN A 785 2.70 -12.43 -33.92
CA ASN A 785 2.04 -11.37 -33.16
C ASN A 785 1.67 -11.69 -31.70
N PHE A 786 1.88 -12.91 -31.19
CA PHE A 786 1.58 -13.27 -29.79
C PHE A 786 2.18 -12.26 -28.79
N PRO A 787 1.42 -11.81 -27.76
CA PRO A 787 0.08 -12.26 -27.38
C PRO A 787 -1.07 -11.66 -28.20
N ASN A 788 -0.80 -10.73 -29.13
CA ASN A 788 -1.84 -10.21 -30.02
C ASN A 788 -2.37 -11.31 -30.96
N PRO A 789 -3.62 -11.17 -31.45
CA PRO A 789 -4.17 -12.11 -32.40
C PRO A 789 -3.31 -12.30 -33.64
N TYR A 790 -3.21 -13.54 -34.12
CA TYR A 790 -2.46 -13.88 -35.33
C TYR A 790 -3.07 -13.28 -36.60
N ASP A 791 -2.28 -13.18 -37.66
CA ASP A 791 -2.77 -12.66 -38.95
C ASP A 791 -3.69 -13.65 -39.67
N HIS A 792 -4.74 -13.13 -40.30
CA HIS A 792 -5.64 -13.87 -41.19
C HIS A 792 -4.91 -14.36 -42.45
N ASN A 793 -5.35 -15.50 -43.01
CA ASN A 793 -4.79 -16.12 -44.22
C ASN A 793 -3.28 -16.42 -44.16
N SER A 794 -2.75 -16.64 -42.96
CA SER A 794 -1.34 -16.91 -42.73
C SER A 794 -1.04 -18.40 -42.85
N THR A 795 0.10 -18.71 -43.47
CA THR A 795 0.68 -20.05 -43.47
C THR A 795 2.11 -19.96 -42.97
N CYS A 796 2.35 -20.53 -41.79
CA CYS A 796 3.60 -20.37 -41.06
C CYS A 796 4.22 -21.73 -40.77
N THR A 797 5.49 -21.87 -41.15
CA THR A 797 6.31 -23.05 -40.90
C THR A 797 7.50 -22.67 -40.03
N THR A 798 7.58 -23.27 -38.85
CA THR A 798 8.77 -23.23 -38.00
C THR A 798 9.46 -24.59 -38.02
N LYS A 799 10.65 -24.66 -38.60
CA LYS A 799 11.47 -25.87 -38.62
C LYS A 799 12.46 -25.84 -37.44
N ILE A 800 12.47 -26.88 -36.62
CA ILE A 800 13.41 -27.03 -35.51
C ILE A 800 14.33 -28.22 -35.82
N GLU A 801 15.63 -27.98 -35.84
CA GLU A 801 16.66 -28.98 -36.16
C GLU A 801 17.61 -29.16 -34.98
N ALA A 802 17.78 -30.40 -34.55
CA ALA A 802 18.69 -30.79 -33.49
C ALA A 802 19.89 -31.59 -34.01
N PRO A 803 21.03 -31.56 -33.29
CA PRO A 803 22.15 -32.44 -33.57
C PRO A 803 21.75 -33.91 -33.63
N GLU A 804 22.49 -34.72 -34.37
CA GLU A 804 22.24 -36.16 -34.48
C GLU A 804 22.17 -36.83 -33.09
N ARG A 805 21.25 -37.80 -32.94
CA ARG A 805 20.96 -38.53 -31.69
C ARG A 805 20.33 -37.70 -30.56
N LYS A 806 19.99 -36.43 -30.80
CA LYS A 806 19.14 -35.65 -29.89
C LYS A 806 17.70 -35.59 -30.40
N ARG A 807 16.77 -35.35 -29.48
CA ARG A 807 15.32 -35.23 -29.75
C ARG A 807 14.81 -33.88 -29.27
N ILE A 808 13.62 -33.51 -29.69
CA ILE A 808 13.00 -32.21 -29.44
C ILE A 808 11.72 -32.45 -28.65
N LEU A 809 11.59 -31.78 -27.51
CA LEU A 809 10.36 -31.70 -26.72
C LEU A 809 9.70 -30.35 -26.98
N LEU A 810 8.38 -30.37 -27.24
CA LEU A 810 7.53 -29.18 -27.32
C LEU A 810 6.53 -29.18 -26.16
N VAL A 811 6.50 -28.08 -25.40
CA VAL A 811 5.65 -27.87 -24.22
C VAL A 811 4.81 -26.62 -24.42
N PHE A 812 3.48 -26.75 -24.46
CA PHE A 812 2.59 -25.62 -24.68
C PHE A 812 2.28 -24.90 -23.36
N LYS A 813 2.54 -23.59 -23.32
CA LYS A 813 2.14 -22.68 -22.24
C LYS A 813 0.74 -22.11 -22.49
N SER A 814 0.46 -21.63 -23.70
CA SER A 814 -0.86 -21.16 -24.14
C SER A 814 -1.21 -21.71 -25.53
N PHE A 815 -2.50 -21.89 -25.77
CA PHE A 815 -3.03 -22.35 -27.06
C PHE A 815 -4.49 -21.91 -27.22
N ASP A 816 -4.74 -20.99 -28.15
CA ASP A 816 -6.07 -20.56 -28.58
C ASP A 816 -6.10 -20.36 -30.09
N PHE A 817 -6.89 -21.19 -30.77
CA PHE A 817 -7.19 -21.13 -32.20
C PHE A 817 -8.70 -21.22 -32.41
N GLU A 818 -9.21 -20.65 -33.50
CA GLU A 818 -10.62 -20.76 -33.86
C GLU A 818 -11.15 -22.22 -33.77
N ARG A 819 -12.32 -22.40 -33.16
CA ARG A 819 -12.97 -23.71 -33.05
C ARG A 819 -13.76 -24.03 -34.32
N GLY A 820 -13.59 -25.22 -34.87
CA GLY A 820 -14.42 -25.71 -35.98
C GLY A 820 -15.85 -26.11 -35.59
N ARG A 821 -16.70 -26.35 -36.60
CA ARG A 821 -18.13 -26.71 -36.43
C ARG A 821 -18.31 -28.15 -35.91
N VAL A 822 -19.28 -28.34 -35.00
CA VAL A 822 -19.76 -29.67 -34.62
C VAL A 822 -20.75 -30.18 -35.69
N SER A 823 -20.43 -31.30 -36.35
CA SER A 823 -21.34 -31.89 -37.35
C SER A 823 -22.53 -32.62 -36.69
N PHE A 824 -23.76 -32.23 -37.05
CA PHE A 824 -25.01 -32.89 -36.64
C PHE A 824 -25.71 -33.49 -37.88
N TYR A 825 -26.12 -34.76 -37.84
CA TYR A 825 -27.04 -35.33 -38.85
C TYR A 825 -28.47 -35.37 -38.32
N ARG A 826 -29.45 -35.18 -39.20
CA ARG A 826 -30.89 -35.31 -38.92
C ARG A 826 -31.35 -36.73 -39.24
N THR A 827 -31.78 -37.48 -38.23
CA THR A 827 -32.71 -38.61 -38.39
C THR A 827 -33.86 -38.42 -37.39
N ASN A 828 -35.10 -38.49 -37.89
CA ASN A 828 -36.36 -38.41 -37.12
C ASN A 828 -36.40 -37.33 -36.02
N GLY A 829 -36.31 -36.06 -36.42
CA GLY A 829 -36.76 -34.93 -35.59
C GLY A 829 -35.88 -34.56 -34.39
N SER A 830 -34.82 -35.31 -34.07
CA SER A 830 -33.95 -35.05 -32.92
C SER A 830 -32.50 -34.82 -33.37
N ARG A 831 -31.88 -33.70 -32.97
CA ARG A 831 -30.45 -33.44 -33.17
C ARG A 831 -29.63 -34.27 -32.18
N ILE A 832 -29.11 -35.41 -32.60
CA ILE A 832 -28.18 -36.21 -31.79
C ILE A 832 -26.77 -35.99 -32.32
N ALA A 833 -25.90 -35.43 -31.49
CA ALA A 833 -24.47 -35.31 -31.80
C ALA A 833 -23.79 -36.69 -31.69
N LEU A 834 -22.82 -36.98 -32.56
CA LEU A 834 -22.06 -38.24 -32.54
C LEU A 834 -21.28 -38.38 -31.23
N TYR A 835 -21.87 -39.11 -30.28
CA TYR A 835 -21.19 -39.56 -29.08
C TYR A 835 -20.52 -40.91 -29.40
N ASN A 836 -19.19 -40.91 -29.55
CA ASN A 836 -18.45 -42.15 -29.65
C ASN A 836 -18.30 -42.77 -28.25
N TRP A 837 -19.15 -43.75 -27.95
CA TRP A 837 -19.26 -44.43 -26.66
C TRP A 837 -17.95 -45.09 -26.20
N ARG A 838 -17.00 -45.37 -27.10
CA ARG A 838 -15.67 -45.87 -26.73
C ARG A 838 -14.68 -44.80 -26.26
N ARG A 839 -14.90 -43.52 -26.61
CA ARG A 839 -13.95 -42.42 -26.32
C ARG A 839 -14.55 -41.25 -25.53
N ARG A 840 -15.85 -41.28 -25.21
CA ARG A 840 -16.58 -40.20 -24.49
C ARG A 840 -16.29 -38.77 -24.99
N VAL A 841 -16.10 -38.54 -26.30
CA VAL A 841 -15.84 -37.20 -26.87
C VAL A 841 -16.59 -37.00 -28.20
N PHE A 842 -17.15 -35.79 -28.41
CA PHE A 842 -17.73 -35.34 -29.68
C PHE A 842 -16.64 -35.16 -30.75
N MET A 843 -16.83 -35.72 -31.96
CA MET A 843 -15.89 -35.51 -33.07
C MET A 843 -15.88 -34.01 -33.47
N ARG A 844 -14.78 -33.32 -33.17
CA ARG A 844 -14.51 -31.92 -33.53
C ARG A 844 -13.62 -31.90 -34.77
N SER A 845 -13.98 -31.18 -35.82
CA SER A 845 -13.10 -30.93 -36.97
C SER A 845 -12.41 -29.57 -36.81
N CYS A 846 -11.13 -29.48 -37.18
CA CYS A 846 -10.33 -28.24 -37.16
C CYS A 846 -10.16 -27.75 -38.59
N ASP A 847 -11.28 -27.39 -39.23
CA ASP A 847 -11.35 -27.08 -40.67
C ASP A 847 -11.03 -25.61 -41.00
N PHE A 848 -11.03 -24.73 -39.99
CA PHE A 848 -10.68 -23.30 -40.10
C PHE A 848 -9.20 -23.12 -39.74
N ASP A 849 -8.92 -22.57 -38.56
CA ASP A 849 -7.56 -22.38 -38.08
C ASP A 849 -7.04 -23.61 -37.33
N TYR A 850 -5.80 -23.99 -37.61
CA TYR A 850 -5.19 -25.12 -36.92
C TYR A 850 -3.67 -25.06 -36.90
N MET A 851 -3.13 -25.78 -35.94
CA MET A 851 -1.72 -26.13 -35.82
C MET A 851 -1.54 -27.63 -35.97
N LYS A 852 -0.44 -28.05 -36.60
CA LYS A 852 0.00 -29.45 -36.63
C LYS A 852 1.51 -29.53 -36.56
N ILE A 853 2.00 -30.67 -36.07
CA ILE A 853 3.41 -30.99 -35.99
C ILE A 853 3.70 -32.05 -37.06
N ASN A 854 4.62 -31.75 -37.97
CA ASN A 854 5.12 -32.71 -38.94
C ASN A 854 6.50 -33.19 -38.51
N GLU A 855 6.77 -34.47 -38.71
CA GLU A 855 8.08 -35.07 -38.46
C GLU A 855 8.50 -35.91 -39.67
N PRO A 856 9.74 -35.77 -40.17
CA PRO A 856 10.21 -36.54 -41.32
C PRO A 856 10.10 -38.05 -41.07
N GLY A 857 9.44 -38.78 -42.00
CA GLY A 857 9.29 -40.24 -41.91
C GLY A 857 8.17 -40.73 -40.98
N ARG A 858 7.35 -39.84 -40.42
CA ARG A 858 6.16 -40.17 -39.63
C ARG A 858 4.90 -39.49 -40.17
N ASN A 859 3.75 -40.04 -39.81
CA ASN A 859 2.47 -39.37 -40.03
C ASN A 859 2.40 -38.11 -39.17
N SER A 860 2.05 -36.98 -39.80
CA SER A 860 1.78 -35.71 -39.15
C SER A 860 0.76 -35.88 -38.02
N THR A 861 0.89 -35.07 -36.96
CA THR A 861 -0.21 -34.97 -35.99
C THR A 861 -1.46 -34.48 -36.71
N GLY A 862 -2.64 -34.98 -36.33
CA GLY A 862 -3.89 -34.39 -36.82
C GLY A 862 -3.95 -32.88 -36.49
N PRO A 863 -4.77 -32.10 -37.23
CA PRO A 863 -4.92 -30.67 -36.96
C PRO A 863 -5.49 -30.46 -35.55
N VAL A 864 -4.91 -29.51 -34.80
CA VAL A 864 -5.31 -29.14 -33.43
C VAL A 864 -5.77 -27.69 -33.42
N CYS A 865 -6.88 -27.41 -32.74
CA CYS A 865 -7.54 -26.10 -32.66
C CYS A 865 -8.33 -25.94 -31.35
N GLY A 866 -8.81 -24.72 -31.06
CA GLY A 866 -9.52 -24.37 -29.83
C GLY A 866 -8.61 -23.97 -28.66
N ARG A 867 -9.22 -23.73 -27.49
CA ARG A 867 -8.55 -23.29 -26.23
C ARG A 867 -7.89 -24.37 -25.38
N GLY A 868 -7.95 -25.64 -25.81
CA GLY A 868 -7.42 -26.75 -25.03
C GLY A 868 -5.95 -26.95 -25.34
N LEU A 869 -5.10 -27.06 -24.31
CA LEU A 869 -3.67 -27.31 -24.51
C LEU A 869 -3.44 -28.61 -25.29
N PRO A 870 -2.65 -28.56 -26.38
CA PRO A 870 -2.20 -29.75 -27.05
C PRO A 870 -1.34 -30.61 -26.12
N SER A 871 -1.33 -31.93 -26.36
CA SER A 871 -0.41 -32.81 -25.64
C SER A 871 1.03 -32.44 -25.94
N THR A 872 1.90 -32.52 -24.94
CA THR A 872 3.34 -32.31 -25.18
C THR A 872 3.88 -33.31 -26.18
N TYR A 873 4.73 -32.82 -27.08
CA TYR A 873 5.22 -33.59 -28.22
C TYR A 873 6.71 -33.87 -28.04
N PHE A 874 7.06 -35.14 -27.90
CA PHE A 874 8.44 -35.59 -27.88
C PHE A 874 8.78 -36.29 -29.20
N SER A 875 9.72 -35.73 -29.95
CA SER A 875 10.08 -36.23 -31.28
C SER A 875 10.76 -37.60 -31.23
N TRP A 876 10.71 -38.33 -32.35
CA TRP A 876 11.42 -39.60 -32.51
C TRP A 876 12.81 -39.40 -33.11
N GLY A 877 12.92 -38.49 -34.07
CA GLY A 877 14.15 -38.04 -34.69
C GLY A 877 14.61 -36.67 -34.17
N ASN A 878 15.50 -36.04 -34.93
CA ASN A 878 16.15 -34.78 -34.60
C ASN A 878 15.57 -33.58 -35.36
N SER A 879 14.43 -33.70 -36.02
CA SER A 879 13.80 -32.59 -36.74
C SER A 879 12.29 -32.64 -36.62
N VAL A 880 11.68 -31.49 -36.31
CA VAL A 880 10.23 -31.30 -36.28
C VAL A 880 9.86 -30.00 -36.98
N GLU A 881 8.67 -29.98 -37.57
CA GLU A 881 8.08 -28.81 -38.20
C GLU A 881 6.77 -28.46 -37.52
N VAL A 882 6.69 -27.26 -36.93
CA VAL A 882 5.46 -26.68 -36.42
C VAL A 882 4.81 -25.90 -37.57
N PHE A 883 3.68 -26.41 -38.05
CA PHE A 883 2.91 -25.83 -39.14
C PHE A 883 1.62 -25.21 -38.61
N MET A 884 1.39 -23.94 -38.92
CA MET A 884 0.19 -23.18 -38.58
C MET A 884 -0.47 -22.67 -39.85
N LYS A 885 -1.80 -22.77 -39.91
CA LYS A 885 -2.61 -22.24 -41.00
C LYS A 885 -3.84 -21.54 -40.44
N THR A 886 -4.13 -20.35 -40.96
CA THR A 886 -5.29 -19.54 -40.56
C THR A 886 -6.16 -19.16 -41.76
N ASP A 887 -7.43 -18.86 -41.49
CA ASP A 887 -8.47 -18.47 -42.44
C ASP A 887 -8.68 -16.94 -42.44
N HIS A 888 -9.75 -16.46 -43.08
CA HIS A 888 -10.02 -15.03 -43.27
C HIS A 888 -10.98 -14.41 -42.25
N ASN A 889 -11.47 -15.14 -41.25
CA ASN A 889 -12.61 -14.71 -40.41
C ASN A 889 -12.21 -14.29 -39.00
N MET A 890 -11.60 -15.20 -38.23
CA MET A 890 -11.44 -15.02 -36.80
C MET A 890 -10.01 -15.34 -36.35
N ALA A 891 -9.34 -14.35 -35.76
CA ALA A 891 -8.04 -14.54 -35.15
C ALA A 891 -8.12 -14.48 -33.62
N THR A 892 -7.44 -15.41 -32.96
CA THR A 892 -7.20 -15.44 -31.51
C THR A 892 -5.70 -15.34 -31.22
N GLU A 893 -5.26 -15.43 -29.97
CA GLU A 893 -3.84 -15.22 -29.58
C GLU A 893 -2.86 -16.21 -30.24
N GLY A 894 -3.31 -17.42 -30.58
CA GLY A 894 -2.50 -18.44 -31.24
C GLY A 894 -1.83 -19.37 -30.22
N TYR A 895 -0.51 -19.54 -30.29
CA TYR A 895 0.21 -20.44 -29.37
C TYR A 895 1.43 -19.78 -28.74
N ASP A 896 1.74 -20.25 -27.55
CA ASP A 896 2.98 -20.01 -26.83
C ASP A 896 3.51 -21.37 -26.37
N LEU A 897 4.69 -21.77 -26.85
CA LEU A 897 5.32 -23.03 -26.50
C LEU A 897 6.80 -22.87 -26.18
N SER A 898 7.29 -23.67 -25.25
CA SER A 898 8.71 -23.86 -24.96
C SER A 898 9.21 -25.11 -25.69
N TYR A 899 10.38 -25.04 -26.31
CA TYR A 899 11.06 -26.19 -26.89
C TYR A 899 12.35 -26.51 -26.14
N PHE A 900 12.68 -27.79 -26.06
CA PHE A 900 13.89 -28.28 -25.42
C PHE A 900 14.54 -29.39 -26.24
N THR A 901 15.85 -29.30 -26.43
CA THR A 901 16.63 -30.40 -27.00
C THR A 901 16.96 -31.40 -25.89
N GLY A 902 16.48 -32.63 -26.02
CA GLY A 902 16.69 -33.74 -25.09
C GLY A 902 17.81 -34.68 -25.54
N LYS A 903 18.66 -35.07 -24.59
CA LYS A 903 19.68 -36.11 -24.73
C LYS A 903 19.18 -37.39 -24.05
N LEU A 904 18.98 -38.45 -24.84
CA LEU A 904 18.71 -39.79 -24.31
C LEU A 904 20.01 -40.41 -23.76
N ARG A 905 19.94 -40.97 -22.55
CA ARG A 905 21.02 -41.75 -21.94
C ARG A 905 20.81 -43.25 -22.13
N ASP A 906 21.87 -44.02 -21.92
CA ASP A 906 21.86 -45.48 -22.04
C ASP A 906 20.92 -46.17 -21.03
N ASP A 907 20.66 -45.53 -19.89
CA ASP A 907 19.72 -45.98 -18.85
C ASP A 907 18.26 -45.62 -19.13
N GLY A 908 17.97 -45.02 -20.29
CA GLY A 908 16.63 -44.58 -20.69
C GLY A 908 16.20 -43.23 -20.12
N SER A 909 17.04 -42.57 -19.30
CA SER A 909 16.77 -41.22 -18.82
C SER A 909 16.98 -40.14 -19.89
N ILE A 910 16.30 -39.02 -19.73
CA ILE A 910 16.31 -37.90 -20.69
C ILE A 910 16.74 -36.63 -19.97
N ASP A 911 17.82 -36.02 -20.44
CA ASP A 911 18.21 -34.69 -19.97
C ASP A 911 17.88 -33.65 -21.04
N PHE A 912 17.02 -32.71 -20.68
CA PHE A 912 16.71 -31.56 -21.50
C PHE A 912 17.72 -30.44 -21.31
N ALA A 913 18.01 -29.72 -22.39
CA ALA A 913 18.89 -28.56 -22.34
C ALA A 913 18.36 -27.48 -21.37
N PRO A 914 19.23 -26.76 -20.66
CA PRO A 914 18.82 -25.67 -19.78
C PRO A 914 18.08 -24.57 -20.55
N SER A 915 17.01 -24.00 -19.98
CA SER A 915 16.33 -22.82 -20.52
C SER A 915 16.87 -21.53 -19.92
N TYR A 916 17.10 -20.54 -20.80
CA TYR A 916 17.50 -19.17 -20.46
C TYR A 916 16.41 -18.13 -20.76
N ASP A 917 15.20 -18.58 -21.11
CA ASP A 917 14.07 -17.68 -21.36
C ASP A 917 13.57 -17.07 -20.05
N LEU A 918 13.10 -15.81 -20.13
CA LEU A 918 12.46 -15.14 -19.01
C LEU A 918 11.11 -15.75 -18.64
N GLU A 919 10.48 -16.52 -19.54
CA GLU A 919 9.24 -17.19 -19.23
C GLU A 919 9.08 -18.45 -20.08
N GLY A 920 8.29 -19.40 -19.57
CA GLY A 920 7.98 -20.61 -20.32
C GLY A 920 7.21 -21.64 -19.48
N ALA A 921 7.17 -22.87 -19.97
CA ALA A 921 6.53 -23.99 -19.29
C ALA A 921 7.33 -25.29 -19.41
N ILE A 922 7.23 -26.13 -18.37
CA ILE A 922 7.73 -27.51 -18.34
C ILE A 922 6.59 -28.43 -17.88
N THR A 923 6.49 -29.61 -18.48
CA THR A 923 5.58 -30.67 -18.05
C THR A 923 6.23 -32.04 -18.26
N ASN A 924 5.62 -33.09 -17.73
CA ASN A 924 5.90 -34.45 -18.19
C ASN A 924 5.57 -34.64 -19.68
N ILE A 925 6.22 -35.64 -20.29
CA ILE A 925 5.92 -36.08 -21.65
C ILE A 925 4.53 -36.73 -21.65
N GLY A 926 3.62 -36.24 -22.50
CA GLY A 926 2.24 -36.70 -22.63
C GLY A 926 1.16 -35.82 -21.96
N TYR A 927 1.54 -34.90 -21.07
CA TYR A 927 0.62 -33.95 -20.42
C TYR A 927 -0.24 -33.19 -21.45
N PRO A 928 -1.55 -32.96 -21.23
CA PRO A 928 -2.34 -33.31 -20.05
C PRO A 928 -2.98 -34.71 -20.11
N ARG A 929 -2.60 -35.56 -21.07
CA ARG A 929 -3.25 -36.86 -21.32
C ARG A 929 -2.53 -38.03 -20.62
N GLY A 930 -1.85 -37.75 -19.51
CA GLY A 930 -1.05 -38.71 -18.74
C GLY A 930 0.42 -38.77 -19.16
N TYR A 931 1.17 -39.69 -18.55
CA TYR A 931 2.60 -39.93 -18.81
C TYR A 931 2.91 -41.42 -18.85
N ASN A 932 4.08 -41.76 -19.38
CA ASN A 932 4.56 -43.13 -19.40
C ASN A 932 5.13 -43.53 -18.03
N ALA A 933 4.87 -44.77 -17.62
CA ALA A 933 5.52 -45.42 -16.48
C ALA A 933 7.02 -45.65 -16.74
N SER A 934 7.84 -45.67 -15.69
CA SER A 934 9.30 -45.90 -15.77
C SER A 934 10.09 -44.87 -16.60
N THR A 935 9.75 -43.58 -16.53
CA THR A 935 10.50 -42.52 -17.20
C THR A 935 11.24 -41.66 -16.20
N LYS A 936 12.47 -41.25 -16.56
CA LYS A 936 13.23 -40.25 -15.80
C LYS A 936 13.60 -39.10 -16.72
N SER A 937 13.10 -37.90 -16.41
CA SER A 937 13.32 -36.70 -17.20
C SER A 937 13.83 -35.56 -16.34
N THR A 938 14.82 -34.82 -16.85
CA THR A 938 15.47 -33.71 -16.14
C THR A 938 15.36 -32.42 -16.94
N TRP A 939 14.90 -31.34 -16.33
CA TRP A 939 14.93 -29.98 -16.88
C TRP A 939 15.73 -29.05 -15.98
N THR A 940 16.29 -28.00 -16.55
CA THR A 940 17.00 -26.95 -15.80
C THR A 940 16.54 -25.59 -16.29
N ILE A 941 16.06 -24.75 -15.39
CA ILE A 941 15.77 -23.34 -15.63
C ILE A 941 16.97 -22.56 -15.11
N LYS A 942 17.63 -21.80 -15.99
CA LYS A 942 18.78 -20.96 -15.68
C LYS A 942 18.51 -19.56 -16.23
N PRO A 943 17.93 -18.66 -15.44
CA PRO A 943 17.60 -17.33 -15.93
C PRO A 943 18.88 -16.57 -16.31
N PRO A 944 18.78 -15.56 -17.20
CA PRO A 944 19.89 -14.63 -17.42
C PRO A 944 20.29 -13.97 -16.09
N ASN A 945 21.58 -13.65 -15.94
CA ASN A 945 22.07 -12.91 -14.77
C ASN A 945 21.26 -11.60 -14.61
N GLY A 946 21.06 -11.17 -13.35
CA GLY A 946 20.31 -9.96 -13.01
C GLY A 946 18.78 -10.09 -13.02
N HIS A 947 18.23 -11.30 -13.26
CA HIS A 947 16.78 -11.52 -13.22
C HIS A 947 16.38 -12.46 -12.08
N GLY A 948 15.48 -12.00 -11.22
CA GLY A 948 14.74 -12.84 -10.28
C GLY A 948 13.55 -13.49 -10.98
N CYS A 949 13.21 -14.73 -10.64
CA CYS A 949 12.09 -15.43 -11.27
C CYS A 949 11.18 -16.13 -10.29
N ILE A 950 9.89 -16.07 -10.60
CA ILE A 950 8.84 -16.79 -9.91
C ILE A 950 8.52 -18.03 -10.74
N VAL A 951 8.63 -19.18 -10.11
CA VAL A 951 8.33 -20.49 -10.69
C VAL A 951 7.07 -21.04 -10.01
N GLU A 952 6.01 -21.20 -10.79
CA GLU A 952 4.72 -21.66 -10.33
C GLU A 952 4.49 -23.11 -10.74
N LEU A 953 4.33 -23.99 -9.76
CA LEU A 953 3.87 -25.35 -9.96
C LEU A 953 2.33 -25.34 -9.99
N VAL A 954 1.78 -25.28 -11.20
CA VAL A 954 0.33 -25.12 -11.46
C VAL A 954 -0.44 -26.41 -11.28
N VAL A 955 0.16 -27.56 -11.63
CA VAL A 955 -0.44 -28.90 -11.48
C VAL A 955 0.61 -29.86 -10.95
N LEU A 956 0.25 -30.67 -9.95
CA LEU A 956 1.04 -31.79 -9.45
C LEU A 956 0.14 -32.97 -9.06
N GLU A 957 -0.12 -33.83 -10.04
CA GLU A 957 -0.88 -35.07 -9.96
C GLU A 957 0.02 -36.22 -10.46
N ILE A 958 0.91 -36.73 -9.60
CA ILE A 958 1.81 -37.87 -9.93
C ILE A 958 1.60 -39.15 -9.10
N ALA A 959 1.20 -39.10 -7.82
CA ALA A 959 1.09 -40.31 -6.99
C ALA A 959 0.05 -40.22 -5.86
N LYS A 960 -0.73 -41.29 -5.68
CA LYS A 960 -1.71 -41.41 -4.59
C LYS A 960 -1.07 -41.94 -3.30
N ALA A 961 -0.69 -41.05 -2.38
CA ALA A 961 -0.13 -41.45 -1.08
C ALA A 961 -1.23 -42.04 -0.13
N PRO A 962 -1.01 -43.21 0.51
CA PRO A 962 -1.86 -43.69 1.59
C PRO A 962 -1.83 -42.74 2.80
N GLN A 963 -2.96 -42.56 3.51
CA GLN A 963 -3.02 -41.72 4.72
C GLN A 963 -1.95 -42.15 5.74
N GLY A 964 -1.03 -41.24 6.08
CA GLY A 964 -0.02 -41.42 7.14
C GLY A 964 1.37 -41.91 6.69
N VAL A 965 1.69 -41.95 5.39
CA VAL A 965 3.01 -42.36 4.87
C VAL A 965 3.79 -41.16 4.33
N ASP A 966 5.07 -41.05 4.70
CA ASP A 966 6.00 -39.99 4.23
C ASP A 966 6.34 -40.15 2.74
N CYS A 967 6.20 -39.06 1.98
CA CYS A 967 6.48 -38.95 0.55
C CYS A 967 7.94 -39.27 0.19
N LEU A 968 8.88 -39.15 1.15
CA LEU A 968 10.29 -39.49 0.93
C LEU A 968 10.54 -40.98 0.65
N SER A 969 9.56 -41.85 0.91
CA SER A 969 9.65 -43.30 0.75
C SER A 969 9.08 -43.87 -0.56
N GLN A 970 8.46 -43.03 -1.40
CA GLN A 970 7.84 -43.43 -2.67
C GLN A 970 8.86 -43.46 -3.84
N ASP A 971 8.63 -44.32 -4.82
CA ASP A 971 9.52 -44.50 -5.99
C ASP A 971 9.25 -43.49 -7.13
N GLU A 972 8.03 -42.95 -7.18
CA GLU A 972 7.55 -41.91 -8.10
C GLU A 972 7.51 -40.52 -7.43
N TYR A 973 8.21 -39.55 -8.02
CA TYR A 973 8.36 -38.21 -7.44
C TYR A 973 8.76 -37.14 -8.47
N LEU A 974 8.48 -35.88 -8.13
CA LEU A 974 9.14 -34.70 -8.70
C LEU A 974 10.15 -34.16 -7.68
N GLU A 975 11.43 -34.14 -8.05
CA GLU A 975 12.52 -33.60 -7.24
C GLU A 975 12.94 -32.24 -7.78
N ILE A 976 12.97 -31.24 -6.90
CA ILE A 976 13.35 -29.86 -7.20
C ILE A 976 14.67 -29.58 -6.49
N GLU A 977 15.69 -29.18 -7.25
CA GLU A 977 17.02 -28.80 -6.77
C GLU A 977 17.24 -27.32 -7.12
N GLN A 978 17.37 -26.47 -6.10
CA GLN A 978 17.69 -25.04 -6.28
C GLN A 978 19.13 -24.78 -5.85
N SER A 979 19.88 -24.00 -6.63
CA SER A 979 21.23 -23.57 -6.25
C SER A 979 21.22 -22.12 -5.77
N THR A 980 21.72 -21.88 -4.55
CA THR A 980 21.83 -20.54 -3.93
C THR A 980 23.21 -19.90 -4.07
N GLY A 981 24.02 -20.35 -5.03
CA GLY A 981 25.42 -19.96 -5.30
C GLY A 981 25.98 -18.74 -4.56
N ASN A 982 26.62 -18.97 -3.41
CA ASN A 982 27.41 -17.95 -2.69
C ASN A 982 28.78 -17.77 -3.39
N PRO A 983 29.16 -16.56 -3.83
CA PRO A 983 30.44 -16.30 -4.49
C PRO A 983 31.68 -16.45 -3.58
N GLU A 984 31.52 -16.43 -2.25
CA GLU A 984 32.67 -16.34 -1.33
C GLU A 984 33.40 -17.66 -1.05
N HIS A 985 32.87 -18.82 -1.45
CA HIS A 985 33.47 -20.13 -1.14
C HIS A 985 33.62 -21.01 -2.39
N PRO A 986 34.76 -20.94 -3.13
CA PRO A 986 35.01 -21.76 -4.31
C PRO A 986 35.39 -23.24 -3.99
N GLY A 987 35.07 -23.72 -2.78
CA GLY A 987 35.33 -25.10 -2.39
C GLY A 987 34.57 -25.49 -1.12
N GLY A 988 33.36 -26.03 -1.28
CA GLY A 988 32.63 -26.72 -0.21
C GLY A 988 31.14 -26.41 -0.20
N GLY A 989 30.32 -27.42 -0.49
CA GLY A 989 28.87 -27.45 -0.20
C GLY A 989 27.99 -26.64 -1.16
N THR A 990 27.32 -27.32 -2.10
CA THR A 990 26.12 -26.74 -2.72
C THR A 990 25.02 -26.67 -1.66
N ASP A 991 24.68 -25.47 -1.20
CA ASP A 991 23.38 -25.19 -0.57
C ASP A 991 22.30 -25.49 -1.62
N SER A 992 21.86 -26.74 -1.62
CA SER A 992 20.84 -27.26 -2.51
C SER A 992 19.70 -27.79 -1.67
N VAL A 993 18.57 -27.07 -1.70
CA VAL A 993 17.33 -27.56 -1.10
C VAL A 993 16.73 -28.55 -2.08
N ARG A 994 16.55 -29.79 -1.63
CA ARG A 994 15.87 -30.84 -2.40
C ARG A 994 14.47 -31.02 -1.85
N VAL A 995 13.47 -30.64 -2.64
CA VAL A 995 12.06 -30.86 -2.30
C VAL A 995 11.54 -32.02 -3.13
N ARG A 996 10.90 -33.01 -2.48
CA ARG A 996 10.15 -34.09 -3.11
C ARG A 996 8.68 -33.96 -2.77
N SER A 997 7.80 -34.04 -3.76
CA SER A 997 6.36 -33.96 -3.58
C SER A 997 5.63 -35.01 -4.41
N CYS A 998 4.53 -35.56 -3.89
CA CYS A 998 3.78 -36.67 -4.48
C CYS A 998 2.31 -36.32 -4.84
N SER A 999 1.68 -35.34 -4.17
CA SER A 999 0.38 -34.75 -4.58
C SER A 999 0.13 -33.42 -3.83
N HIS A 1000 -0.38 -32.39 -4.51
CA HIS A 1000 -0.80 -31.13 -3.86
C HIS A 1000 -1.99 -30.52 -4.61
N SER A 1001 -3.00 -30.05 -3.87
CA SER A 1001 -4.22 -29.47 -4.46
C SER A 1001 -4.17 -27.95 -4.66
N THR A 1002 -3.17 -27.28 -4.08
CA THR A 1002 -2.96 -25.83 -4.26
C THR A 1002 -1.65 -25.54 -5.00
N PRO A 1003 -1.59 -24.49 -5.83
CA PRO A 1003 -0.37 -24.11 -6.54
C PRO A 1003 0.75 -23.77 -5.56
N MET A 1004 1.98 -24.18 -5.88
CA MET A 1004 3.19 -23.83 -5.13
C MET A 1004 3.97 -22.78 -5.92
N SER A 1005 4.35 -21.69 -5.26
CA SER A 1005 5.25 -20.67 -5.82
C SER A 1005 6.65 -20.85 -5.24
N LEU A 1006 7.65 -20.79 -6.11
CA LEU A 1006 9.07 -20.90 -5.79
C LEU A 1006 9.79 -19.67 -6.33
N GLU A 1007 10.47 -18.94 -5.46
CA GLU A 1007 11.22 -17.74 -5.84
C GLU A 1007 12.69 -18.08 -6.08
N MET A 1008 13.25 -17.45 -7.11
CA MET A 1008 14.67 -17.48 -7.43
C MET A 1008 15.19 -16.07 -7.44
N GLU A 1009 16.05 -15.76 -6.49
CA GLU A 1009 16.72 -14.47 -6.42
C GLU A 1009 17.64 -14.23 -7.62
N PRO A 1010 17.82 -12.96 -8.06
CA PRO A 1010 18.82 -12.59 -9.03
C PRO A 1010 20.23 -13.04 -8.60
N GLY A 1011 21.07 -13.47 -9.55
CA GLY A 1011 22.48 -13.73 -9.26
C GLY A 1011 23.22 -14.51 -10.33
N ALA A 1012 24.54 -14.54 -10.22
CA ALA A 1012 25.40 -15.27 -11.15
C ALA A 1012 25.28 -16.79 -10.97
N ASN A 1013 25.15 -17.52 -12.08
CA ASN A 1013 25.15 -19.00 -12.12
C ASN A 1013 24.04 -19.70 -11.30
N ARG A 1014 22.97 -19.01 -10.92
CA ARG A 1014 21.80 -19.60 -10.25
C ARG A 1014 21.02 -20.50 -11.21
N TYR A 1015 20.41 -21.56 -10.67
CA TYR A 1015 19.54 -22.45 -11.44
C TYR A 1015 18.53 -23.16 -10.54
N MET A 1016 17.41 -23.56 -11.14
CA MET A 1016 16.51 -24.58 -10.61
C MET A 1016 16.49 -25.77 -11.54
N LYS A 1017 16.60 -26.98 -10.98
CA LYS A 1017 16.60 -28.23 -11.70
C LYS A 1017 15.45 -29.11 -11.22
N PHE A 1018 14.70 -29.62 -12.18
CA PHE A 1018 13.51 -30.42 -11.96
C PHE A 1018 13.75 -31.82 -12.50
N THR A 1019 13.65 -32.83 -11.65
CA THR A 1019 13.82 -34.23 -12.01
C THR A 1019 12.52 -34.97 -11.73
N PHE A 1020 11.82 -35.38 -12.80
CA PHE A 1020 10.64 -36.21 -12.69
C PHE A 1020 11.01 -37.67 -12.91
N LYS A 1021 10.64 -38.54 -11.96
CA LYS A 1021 10.81 -39.99 -12.07
C LYS A 1021 9.44 -40.64 -11.86
N SER A 1022 8.96 -41.37 -12.87
CA SER A 1022 7.77 -42.22 -12.77
C SER A 1022 8.15 -43.69 -12.57
N ASP A 1023 7.29 -44.46 -11.92
CA ASP A 1023 7.49 -45.89 -11.67
C ASP A 1023 6.37 -46.75 -12.28
N THR A 1024 6.30 -48.04 -11.92
CA THR A 1024 5.23 -48.97 -12.30
C THR A 1024 4.48 -49.54 -11.09
N GLY A 1025 4.90 -49.18 -9.88
CA GLY A 1025 4.47 -49.80 -8.62
C GLY A 1025 3.47 -48.94 -7.83
N THR A 1026 3.37 -47.64 -8.14
CA THR A 1026 2.47 -46.70 -7.49
C THR A 1026 1.22 -46.43 -8.34
N GLU A 1027 0.08 -46.15 -7.69
CA GLU A 1027 -1.14 -45.73 -8.40
C GLU A 1027 -1.04 -44.24 -8.74
N ASN A 1028 -1.09 -43.94 -10.04
CA ASN A 1028 -1.11 -42.56 -10.54
C ASN A 1028 -2.44 -41.88 -10.14
N ASP A 1029 -2.35 -40.66 -9.62
CA ASP A 1029 -3.47 -39.82 -9.17
C ASP A 1029 -4.00 -38.85 -10.25
N GLY A 1030 -3.28 -38.65 -11.38
CA GLY A 1030 -3.76 -37.79 -12.48
C GLY A 1030 -2.82 -37.63 -13.68
N SER A 1031 -2.71 -36.40 -14.20
CA SER A 1031 -2.12 -36.07 -15.51
C SER A 1031 -0.60 -35.84 -15.53
N GLY A 1032 0.05 -35.86 -14.37
CA GLY A 1032 1.46 -35.56 -14.16
C GLY A 1032 1.66 -34.18 -13.53
N PHE A 1033 2.67 -33.43 -13.98
CA PHE A 1033 2.96 -32.09 -13.46
C PHE A 1033 2.97 -31.03 -14.56
N ARG A 1034 2.63 -29.80 -14.18
CA ARG A 1034 2.78 -28.62 -15.01
C ARG A 1034 3.36 -27.49 -14.19
N LEU A 1035 4.42 -26.90 -14.73
CA LEU A 1035 5.12 -25.78 -14.16
C LEU A 1035 5.23 -24.66 -15.20
N THR A 1036 5.01 -23.44 -14.77
CA THR A 1036 5.27 -22.22 -15.53
C THR A 1036 6.25 -21.36 -14.76
N TRP A 1037 7.07 -20.59 -15.47
CA TRP A 1037 7.89 -19.57 -14.82
C TRP A 1037 7.77 -18.24 -15.53
N ARG A 1038 8.02 -17.19 -14.75
CA ARG A 1038 8.14 -15.83 -15.23
C ARG A 1038 9.20 -15.11 -14.40
N CYS A 1039 10.16 -14.53 -15.09
CA CYS A 1039 11.18 -13.67 -14.52
C CYS A 1039 10.66 -12.25 -14.46
N LEU A 1040 10.94 -11.58 -13.36
CA LEU A 1040 10.63 -10.18 -13.17
C LEU A 1040 11.43 -9.35 -14.19
N ASN A 1041 10.78 -8.37 -14.80
CA ASN A 1041 11.46 -7.41 -15.66
C ASN A 1041 12.46 -6.61 -14.79
N PHE A 1042 13.58 -6.15 -15.34
CA PHE A 1042 14.56 -5.36 -14.59
C PHE A 1042 13.91 -4.12 -13.91
N GLU A 1043 12.92 -3.50 -14.56
CA GLU A 1043 12.12 -2.41 -13.98
C GLU A 1043 11.31 -2.83 -12.74
N GLN A 1044 10.94 -4.11 -12.62
CA GLN A 1044 10.26 -4.72 -11.47
C GLN A 1044 11.23 -5.20 -10.37
N ILE A 1045 12.51 -5.42 -10.68
CA ILE A 1045 13.56 -5.82 -9.72
C ILE A 1045 14.16 -4.60 -9.01
N GLN A 1046 14.02 -3.41 -9.60
CA GLN A 1046 14.38 -2.12 -9.01
C GLN A 1046 13.20 -1.48 -8.21
N VAL A 1047 12.18 -2.29 -7.90
CA VAL A 1047 11.01 -1.93 -7.07
C VAL A 1047 11.31 -2.26 -5.63
#